data_AF-A0A3D8SH29-F1
#
_entry.id   AF-A0A3D8SH29-F1
#
_cell.length_a   1.000
_cell.length_b   1.000
_cell.length_c   1.000
_cell.angle_alpha   90.00
_cell.angle_beta   90.00
_cell.angle_gamma   90.00
#
_symmetry.space_group_name_H-M   'P 1'
#
loop_
_entity.id
_entity.type
_entity.pdbx_description
1 polymer ?
#
loop_
_entity_poly.entity_id
_entity_poly.type
_entity_poly.pdbx_seq_one_letter_code
_entity_poly.pdbx_strand_id
1 'polypeptide(L)'
;MEEVQEVLERPRAARPNDMTIEERNFNAALILLESVIQRKPGFGSKTRPEIKNIIAKTLELSLNRAIVRERLARNVDIWMRLEKIFSLAIPLLASRSTRESYSEAPAQNMVETPESATLILKNYESLVEDLNYLNTLLVISRNMLAIKQTAQEICHAVHFNNAIHRLIILCVTVTSKGYDGENVNEHDRGRLNEVSELYKKLLVTSLQHTHNWTMGNDRFKMSFWFDMLFDNDLHNDPIHELPQDDLRVDIVYKEVANWMFRHSERDRVAAGLLDKYSAEVELGCTPGPLPRREVPPNSPDSPVESEDEFEKDGEDARISTAPVWKPELEHDKYEQDRLYARVSHEIDIWWKRVRDANYEGWVVQMETVESAKQRAEDCKNTAMHRYIPRGHDADQYDHDEQYDEPAGDDTSIQANAEDRSDLDENGEEGEEEEEEEDDDSYVEGPLRGLLTEIPNILDTKQIEALHMTVKACIVDSMGSGLTAAGENLQKTRCKMFLALDCGKNLLREMLVFIAVWEQTDQQFIFQITAQIIESFHHNALLPYAWNSLRILKDIVSPAQTVLLRLINYMFRARKDSPIYDDPRDYSRDAKLIHFLYNYFRCRVVPDCIALMYAQAQIRTNAAHASDFPVDLWDMERAKDGLSQYLDFISVIADIPEMRHLLIDWDATYELVALLKALEQGVARKALVPSPGSGTSGDRSYSAEDPADNGHPRPTLPPLHDTPFKFPWAGIKIQILIILTSLVAPSNKNRQGPGNPTVQKQLLDHGGIMPLLNCCVYDGHNEYLKERATLCIKFVMEGCEEAQKFVRELVPIRQAQAQAQSQAATQPGQIQTQLPTRNKADVQDAQQARPAANGETPSSTEPVPEAGTRNAIIDQLAKMAADGKVAIAERTRNGMDEAEATAEVQRSLKLAEDMVKSLQNMDMDEETRAKIAEAVKKMDEKASSNSGGSSKMTFSSQNQVVTLSSDEDDSGIEGAQEDAGIH
;
A
#
# COMPACT_ATOMS: atom_id res chain seq x y z
N MET A 1 43.28 50.59 23.56
CA MET A 1 43.29 51.58 22.44
C MET A 1 44.36 51.22 21.42
N GLU A 2 45.57 50.80 21.83
CA GLU A 2 46.59 50.26 20.90
C GLU A 2 46.19 48.92 20.25
N GLU A 3 45.50 48.01 20.95
CA GLU A 3 44.95 46.77 20.34
C GLU A 3 43.87 47.02 19.28
N VAL A 4 43.15 48.16 19.36
CA VAL A 4 42.13 48.54 18.36
C VAL A 4 42.80 49.13 17.11
N GLN A 5 43.93 49.81 17.30
CA GLN A 5 44.75 50.36 16.21
C GLN A 5 45.47 49.23 15.43
N GLU A 6 45.95 48.20 16.12
CA GLU A 6 46.65 47.06 15.52
C GLU A 6 45.73 46.17 14.66
N VAL A 7 44.44 46.10 14.99
CA VAL A 7 43.42 45.42 14.16
C VAL A 7 43.05 46.23 12.90
N LEU A 8 43.16 47.56 12.96
CA LEU A 8 42.86 48.46 11.84
C LEU A 8 44.01 48.58 10.81
N GLU A 9 45.24 48.25 11.21
CA GLU A 9 46.45 48.42 10.37
C GLU A 9 46.97 47.14 9.70
N ARG A 10 46.37 45.97 9.95
CA ARG A 10 46.67 44.78 9.13
C ARG A 10 46.17 45.02 7.70
N PRO A 11 47.03 44.98 6.66
CA PRO A 11 46.54 44.97 5.29
C PRO A 11 45.68 43.72 5.14
N ARG A 12 44.35 43.91 5.03
CA ARG A 12 43.43 42.82 4.69
C ARG A 12 43.96 42.22 3.39
N ALA A 13 44.52 41.01 3.47
CA ALA A 13 44.93 40.28 2.28
C ALA A 13 43.70 40.18 1.39
N ALA A 14 43.69 40.94 0.29
CA ALA A 14 42.56 40.99 -0.61
C ALA A 14 42.42 39.59 -1.24
N ARG A 15 41.27 38.94 -1.04
CA ARG A 15 40.95 37.69 -1.71
C ARG A 15 41.19 37.85 -3.22
N PRO A 16 42.03 37.01 -3.85
CA PRO A 16 42.19 37.01 -5.30
C PRO A 16 40.81 36.78 -5.93
N ASN A 17 40.33 37.71 -6.76
CA ASN A 17 39.00 37.60 -7.35
C ASN A 17 39.04 36.63 -8.54
N ASP A 18 38.79 35.35 -8.26
CA ASP A 18 38.72 34.24 -9.21
C ASP A 18 37.29 33.99 -9.73
N MET A 19 36.30 34.79 -9.29
CA MET A 19 34.90 34.65 -9.66
C MET A 19 34.64 35.09 -11.11
N THR A 20 33.80 34.33 -11.81
CA THR A 20 33.27 34.71 -13.13
C THR A 20 32.36 35.95 -13.04
N ILE A 21 32.07 36.58 -14.18
CA ILE A 21 31.19 37.74 -14.26
C ILE A 21 29.78 37.37 -13.77
N GLU A 22 29.31 36.19 -14.16
CA GLU A 22 28.02 35.64 -13.77
C GLU A 22 27.93 35.43 -12.26
N GLU A 23 28.94 34.80 -11.65
CA GLU A 23 28.99 34.61 -10.19
C GLU A 23 29.02 35.95 -9.45
N ARG A 24 29.81 36.92 -9.93
CA ARG A 24 29.89 38.25 -9.31
C ARG A 24 28.57 38.99 -9.37
N ASN A 25 27.91 38.99 -10.51
CA ASN A 25 26.63 39.67 -10.70
C ASN A 25 25.56 39.03 -9.81
N PHE A 26 25.48 37.70 -9.78
CA PHE A 26 24.51 37.01 -8.93
C PHE A 26 24.80 37.24 -7.45
N ASN A 27 26.06 37.11 -7.02
CA ASN A 27 26.46 37.36 -5.64
C ASN A 27 26.14 38.81 -5.19
N ALA A 28 26.36 39.80 -6.06
CA ALA A 28 25.97 41.18 -5.81
C ALA A 28 24.44 41.34 -5.66
N ALA A 29 23.66 40.68 -6.52
CA ALA A 29 22.20 40.68 -6.40
C ALA A 29 21.73 40.03 -5.08
N LEU A 30 22.36 38.93 -4.64
CA LEU A 30 22.05 38.29 -3.35
C LEU A 30 22.38 39.20 -2.16
N ILE A 31 23.52 39.90 -2.16
CA ILE A 31 23.88 40.88 -1.11
C ILE A 31 22.83 41.98 -0.98
N LEU A 32 22.42 42.53 -2.13
CA LEU A 32 21.42 43.60 -2.17
C LEU A 32 20.04 43.07 -1.73
N LEU A 33 19.65 41.87 -2.18
CA LEU A 33 18.38 41.25 -1.80
C LEU A 33 18.33 40.91 -0.31
N GLU A 34 19.41 40.37 0.26
CA GLU A 34 19.54 40.15 1.71
C GLU A 34 19.24 41.44 2.49
N SER A 35 19.80 42.56 2.03
CA SER A 35 19.59 43.87 2.66
C SER A 35 18.16 44.41 2.46
N VAL A 36 17.53 44.11 1.31
CA VAL A 36 16.13 44.46 1.01
C VAL A 36 15.18 43.68 1.93
N ILE A 37 15.40 42.37 2.11
CA ILE A 37 14.60 41.52 3.00
C ILE A 37 14.74 41.96 4.47
N GLN A 38 15.95 42.33 4.89
CA GLN A 38 16.20 42.93 6.21
C GLN A 38 15.62 44.34 6.37
N ARG A 39 15.04 44.93 5.31
CA ARG A 39 14.46 46.28 5.28
C ARG A 39 15.41 47.37 5.79
N LYS A 40 16.72 47.23 5.53
CA LYS A 40 17.71 48.26 5.90
C LYS A 40 17.43 49.57 5.14
N PRO A 41 17.42 50.74 5.81
CA PRO A 41 17.18 52.02 5.14
C PRO A 41 18.33 52.37 4.19
N GLY A 42 18.01 52.99 3.04
CA GLY A 42 19.03 53.54 2.12
C GLY A 42 19.00 53.03 0.67
N PHE A 43 18.07 52.17 0.28
CA PHE A 43 17.97 51.68 -1.10
C PHE A 43 17.10 52.60 -1.97
N GLY A 44 17.63 53.02 -3.13
CA GLY A 44 16.88 53.83 -4.09
C GLY A 44 15.83 53.02 -4.85
N SER A 45 14.83 53.70 -5.44
CA SER A 45 13.72 53.09 -6.20
C SER A 45 14.15 52.22 -7.39
N LYS A 46 15.38 52.40 -7.89
CA LYS A 46 15.96 51.61 -8.99
C LYS A 46 16.59 50.28 -8.56
N THR A 47 16.80 50.07 -7.26
CA THR A 47 17.53 48.89 -6.74
C THR A 47 16.74 47.59 -6.96
N ARG A 48 15.44 47.60 -6.64
CA ARG A 48 14.58 46.40 -6.76
C ARG A 48 14.41 45.93 -8.22
N PRO A 49 14.11 46.80 -9.20
CA PRO A 49 14.06 46.39 -10.60
C PRO A 49 15.37 45.77 -11.11
N GLU A 50 16.52 46.31 -10.68
CA GLU A 50 17.83 45.81 -11.10
C GLU A 50 18.13 44.43 -10.51
N ILE A 51 17.82 44.21 -9.23
CA ILE A 51 17.93 42.88 -8.59
C ILE A 51 17.09 41.86 -9.37
N LYS A 52 15.83 42.20 -9.68
CA LYS A 52 14.93 41.33 -10.44
C LYS A 52 15.50 40.98 -11.82
N ASN A 53 16.08 41.95 -12.53
CA ASN A 53 16.72 41.73 -13.82
C ASN A 53 17.92 40.76 -13.72
N ILE A 54 18.82 41.00 -12.77
CA ILE A 54 20.01 40.15 -12.59
C ILE A 54 19.61 38.72 -12.21
N ILE A 55 18.64 38.55 -11.30
CA ILE A 55 18.15 37.23 -10.89
C ILE A 55 17.49 36.51 -12.07
N ALA A 56 16.65 37.19 -12.85
CA ALA A 56 16.01 36.60 -14.04
C ALA A 56 17.03 36.16 -15.09
N LYS A 57 18.06 36.99 -15.35
CA LYS A 57 19.16 36.62 -16.23
C LYS A 57 19.96 35.43 -15.70
N THR A 58 20.20 35.38 -14.39
CA THR A 58 20.89 34.25 -13.76
C THR A 58 20.08 32.96 -13.87
N LEU A 59 18.76 33.04 -13.69
CA LEU A 59 17.85 31.91 -13.90
C LEU A 59 18.00 31.33 -15.31
N GLU A 60 17.88 32.17 -16.34
CA GLU A 60 18.01 31.75 -17.74
C GLU A 60 19.38 31.09 -18.01
N LEU A 61 20.46 31.70 -17.54
CA LEU A 61 21.82 31.18 -17.72
C LEU A 61 22.04 29.87 -16.94
N SER A 62 21.52 29.76 -15.71
CA SER A 62 21.63 28.56 -14.89
C SER A 62 20.90 27.35 -15.48
N LEU A 63 19.85 27.60 -16.28
CA LEU A 63 19.12 26.56 -17.01
C LEU A 63 19.87 26.16 -18.28
N ASN A 64 20.24 27.15 -19.10
CA ASN A 64 20.70 26.90 -20.48
C ASN A 64 22.21 26.70 -20.63
N ARG A 65 23.03 27.13 -19.65
CA ARG A 65 24.51 27.05 -19.75
C ARG A 65 25.11 26.21 -18.64
N ALA A 66 25.59 25.01 -19.02
CA ALA A 66 26.22 24.07 -18.09
C ALA A 66 27.40 24.66 -17.32
N ILE A 67 28.27 25.41 -17.99
CA ILE A 67 29.45 26.05 -17.38
C ILE A 67 29.03 27.06 -16.29
N VAL A 68 28.01 27.88 -16.56
CA VAL A 68 27.51 28.86 -15.58
C VAL A 68 26.93 28.13 -14.38
N ARG A 69 26.09 27.13 -14.62
CA ARG A 69 25.50 26.29 -13.58
C ARG A 69 26.56 25.62 -12.71
N GLU A 70 27.62 25.07 -13.30
CA GLU A 70 28.73 24.47 -12.58
C GLU A 70 29.50 25.47 -11.71
N ARG A 71 29.80 26.65 -12.26
CA ARG A 71 30.49 27.72 -11.52
C ARG A 71 29.67 28.18 -10.32
N LEU A 72 28.38 28.47 -10.51
CA LEU A 72 27.47 28.83 -9.43
C LEU A 72 27.42 27.72 -8.37
N ALA A 73 27.25 26.46 -8.78
CA ALA A 73 27.10 25.33 -7.87
C ALA A 73 28.34 25.03 -7.00
N ARG A 74 29.55 25.32 -7.48
CA ARG A 74 30.81 25.15 -6.74
C ARG A 74 31.16 26.34 -5.85
N ASN A 75 30.37 27.41 -5.89
CA ASN A 75 30.66 28.64 -5.15
C ASN A 75 29.97 28.63 -3.77
N VAL A 76 30.75 28.45 -2.70
CA VAL A 76 30.24 28.35 -1.33
C VAL A 76 29.62 29.68 -0.84
N ASP A 77 30.14 30.84 -1.28
CA ASP A 77 29.57 32.14 -0.92
C ASP A 77 28.12 32.28 -1.39
N ILE A 78 27.82 31.78 -2.59
CA ILE A 78 26.47 31.84 -3.18
C ILE A 78 25.51 31.00 -2.35
N TRP A 79 25.88 29.76 -2.01
CA TRP A 79 25.07 28.87 -1.17
C TRP A 79 24.82 29.45 0.22
N MET A 80 25.85 30.00 0.86
CA MET A 80 25.73 30.65 2.18
C MET A 80 24.81 31.87 2.15
N ARG A 81 24.80 32.64 1.05
CA ARG A 81 23.86 33.77 0.91
C ARG A 81 22.43 33.31 0.65
N LEU A 82 22.25 32.25 -0.15
CA LEU A 82 20.95 31.65 -0.34
C LEU A 82 20.37 31.18 0.99
N GLU A 83 21.15 30.45 1.81
CA GLU A 83 20.72 30.04 3.15
C GLU A 83 20.31 31.23 4.01
N LYS A 84 21.15 32.26 4.12
CA LYS A 84 20.82 33.45 4.91
C LYS A 84 19.55 34.14 4.45
N ILE A 85 19.37 34.30 3.13
CA ILE A 85 18.16 34.92 2.57
C ILE A 85 16.92 34.13 2.97
N PHE A 86 16.95 32.80 2.84
CA PHE A 86 15.81 31.95 3.20
C PHE A 86 15.57 31.93 4.71
N SER A 87 16.62 31.79 5.52
CA SER A 87 16.55 31.82 6.98
C SER A 87 16.03 33.15 7.54
N LEU A 88 16.24 34.26 6.83
CA LEU A 88 15.63 35.56 7.15
C LEU A 88 14.20 35.68 6.64
N ALA A 89 13.92 35.18 5.44
CA ALA A 89 12.62 35.34 4.79
C ALA A 89 11.52 34.44 5.38
N ILE A 90 11.84 33.20 5.77
CA ILE A 90 10.85 32.24 6.28
C ILE A 90 10.11 32.77 7.53
N PRO A 91 10.80 33.26 8.60
CA PRO A 91 10.09 33.83 9.74
C PRO A 91 9.28 35.09 9.39
N LEU A 92 9.76 35.88 8.42
CA LEU A 92 9.05 37.07 7.95
C LEU A 92 7.77 36.71 7.20
N LEU A 93 7.81 35.69 6.35
CA LEU A 93 6.63 35.16 5.66
C LEU A 93 5.64 34.58 6.67
N ALA A 94 6.11 33.77 7.62
CA ALA A 94 5.30 33.23 8.72
C ALA A 94 4.58 34.36 9.47
N SER A 95 5.30 35.37 9.99
CA SER A 95 4.69 36.49 10.73
C SER A 95 3.66 37.33 9.94
N ARG A 96 3.68 37.25 8.61
CA ARG A 96 2.78 37.97 7.71
C ARG A 96 1.61 37.12 7.23
N SER A 97 1.66 35.81 7.44
CA SER A 97 0.65 34.84 6.98
C SER A 97 0.01 34.05 8.12
N THR A 98 0.67 33.91 9.28
CA THR A 98 0.25 33.11 10.43
C THR A 98 0.40 33.89 11.76
N ARG A 99 -0.45 33.59 12.76
CA ARG A 99 -0.43 34.23 14.10
C ARG A 99 0.58 33.62 15.06
N GLU A 100 0.76 32.30 15.03
CA GLU A 100 1.67 31.61 15.95
C GLU A 100 3.13 31.96 15.65
N SER A 101 3.90 32.16 16.72
CA SER A 101 5.35 32.18 16.62
C SER A 101 5.76 30.87 15.96
N TYR A 102 6.38 30.94 14.78
CA TYR A 102 6.92 29.79 14.06
C TYR A 102 7.54 28.80 15.04
N SER A 103 6.83 27.70 15.33
CA SER A 103 7.36 26.57 16.07
C SER A 103 7.79 25.54 15.04
N GLU A 104 8.97 24.95 15.21
CA GLU A 104 9.46 23.86 14.34
C GLU A 104 8.64 22.57 14.51
N ALA A 105 7.69 22.56 15.45
CA ALA A 105 6.74 21.47 15.65
C ALA A 105 5.47 21.63 14.78
N PRO A 106 4.94 20.55 14.19
CA PRO A 106 3.61 20.57 13.57
C PRO A 106 2.56 20.92 14.62
N ALA A 107 1.73 21.94 14.36
CA ALA A 107 0.76 22.44 15.32
C ALA A 107 -0.41 21.46 15.53
N GLN A 108 -0.69 21.11 16.78
CA GLN A 108 -1.79 20.21 17.19
C GLN A 108 -3.10 20.93 17.57
N ASN A 109 -3.20 22.26 17.45
CA ASN A 109 -4.42 22.98 17.87
C ASN A 109 -4.91 23.98 16.81
N MET A 110 -6.18 23.82 16.43
CA MET A 110 -6.94 24.71 15.55
C MET A 110 -7.14 26.09 16.20
N VAL A 111 -6.77 27.16 15.49
CA VAL A 111 -7.15 28.55 15.80
C VAL A 111 -7.71 29.23 14.54
N GLU A 112 -8.83 29.92 14.76
CA GLU A 112 -9.78 30.60 13.85
C GLU A 112 -9.19 31.19 12.53
N THR A 113 -9.64 30.65 11.40
CA THR A 113 -9.37 31.03 9.99
C THR A 113 -9.48 32.54 9.64
N PRO A 114 -10.37 33.37 10.25
CA PRO A 114 -10.55 34.78 9.88
C PRO A 114 -9.32 35.68 10.09
N GLU A 115 -8.46 35.36 11.06
CA GLU A 115 -7.31 36.22 11.39
C GLU A 115 -6.11 36.05 10.44
N SER A 116 -5.89 34.84 9.91
CA SER A 116 -4.82 34.57 8.93
C SER A 116 -5.11 35.25 7.59
N ALA A 117 -6.37 35.21 7.14
CA ALA A 117 -6.82 35.94 5.94
C ALA A 117 -6.56 37.45 6.07
N THR A 118 -6.87 38.02 7.24
CA THR A 118 -6.64 39.45 7.53
C THR A 118 -5.16 39.82 7.47
N LEU A 119 -4.27 38.99 8.02
CA LEU A 119 -2.82 39.21 7.98
C LEU A 119 -2.26 39.18 6.55
N ILE A 120 -2.72 38.23 5.74
CA ILE A 120 -2.31 38.11 4.34
C ILE A 120 -2.74 39.35 3.55
N LEU A 121 -4.01 39.76 3.68
CA LEU A 121 -4.53 40.94 2.98
C LEU A 121 -3.76 42.22 3.36
N LYS A 122 -3.43 42.38 4.64
CA LYS A 122 -2.63 43.51 5.14
C LYS A 122 -1.22 43.57 4.53
N ASN A 123 -0.61 42.42 4.26
CA ASN A 123 0.78 42.32 3.80
C ASN A 123 0.91 41.92 2.32
N TYR A 124 -0.20 41.90 1.59
CA TYR A 124 -0.34 41.35 0.24
C TYR A 124 0.82 41.69 -0.72
N GLU A 125 1.08 42.98 -0.98
CA GLU A 125 2.11 43.43 -1.93
C GLU A 125 3.50 42.87 -1.59
N SER A 126 3.83 42.84 -0.29
CA SER A 126 5.12 42.35 0.18
C SER A 126 5.22 40.82 0.10
N LEU A 127 4.12 40.11 0.34
CA LEU A 127 4.08 38.65 0.24
C LEU A 127 4.25 38.22 -1.21
N VAL A 128 3.49 38.82 -2.13
CA VAL A 128 3.59 38.53 -3.57
C VAL A 128 5.02 38.76 -4.07
N GLU A 129 5.64 39.87 -3.70
CA GLU A 129 7.01 40.18 -4.11
C GLU A 129 8.03 39.18 -3.52
N ASP A 130 8.01 38.96 -2.20
CA ASP A 130 8.97 38.09 -1.51
C ASP A 130 8.83 36.62 -1.98
N LEU A 131 7.60 36.10 -2.12
CA LEU A 131 7.35 34.74 -2.62
C LEU A 131 7.89 34.54 -4.04
N ASN A 132 7.74 35.53 -4.93
CA ASN A 132 8.28 35.45 -6.29
C ASN A 132 9.82 35.45 -6.32
N TYR A 133 10.47 36.25 -5.47
CA TYR A 133 11.93 36.22 -5.34
C TYR A 133 12.41 34.86 -4.84
N LEU A 134 11.85 34.37 -3.74
CA LEU A 134 12.24 33.09 -3.16
C LEU A 134 12.02 31.94 -4.15
N ASN A 135 10.88 31.90 -4.84
CA ASN A 135 10.61 30.89 -5.85
C ASN A 135 11.68 30.91 -6.96
N THR A 136 12.05 32.11 -7.44
CA THR A 136 13.07 32.25 -8.50
C THR A 136 14.45 31.80 -8.03
N LEU A 137 14.87 32.18 -6.82
CA LEU A 137 16.13 31.72 -6.23
C LEU A 137 16.14 30.21 -5.99
N LEU A 138 15.02 29.64 -5.59
CA LEU A 138 14.89 28.20 -5.37
C LEU A 138 15.02 27.41 -6.67
N VAL A 139 14.48 27.92 -7.78
CA VAL A 139 14.70 27.31 -9.11
C VAL A 139 16.17 27.38 -9.52
N ILE A 140 16.86 28.51 -9.28
CA ILE A 140 18.31 28.64 -9.57
C ILE A 140 19.11 27.60 -8.77
N SER A 141 18.87 27.50 -7.45
CA SER A 141 19.56 26.54 -6.59
C SER A 141 19.23 25.09 -6.96
N ARG A 142 17.98 24.78 -7.33
CA ARG A 142 17.59 23.48 -7.88
C ARG A 142 18.36 23.15 -9.17
N ASN A 143 18.57 24.14 -10.05
CA ASN A 143 19.38 23.95 -11.25
C ASN A 143 20.85 23.68 -10.88
N MET A 144 21.40 24.38 -9.88
CA MET A 144 22.76 24.14 -9.37
C MET A 144 22.96 22.69 -8.89
N LEU A 145 21.93 22.08 -8.28
CA LEU A 145 21.97 20.67 -7.86
C LEU A 145 22.09 19.65 -9.00
N ALA A 146 21.92 20.05 -10.26
CA ALA A 146 22.19 19.15 -11.39
C ALA A 146 23.67 18.74 -11.51
N ILE A 147 24.58 19.45 -10.82
CA ILE A 147 26.00 19.09 -10.66
C ILE A 147 26.18 17.91 -9.70
N LYS A 148 25.11 17.47 -9.02
CA LYS A 148 25.04 16.31 -8.13
C LYS A 148 26.01 16.43 -6.95
N GLN A 149 26.85 15.42 -6.73
CA GLN A 149 27.54 15.18 -5.46
C GLN A 149 28.15 16.44 -4.85
N THR A 150 29.01 17.15 -5.58
CA THR A 150 29.68 18.36 -5.05
C THR A 150 28.69 19.45 -4.63
N ALA A 151 27.64 19.69 -5.43
CA ALA A 151 26.62 20.70 -5.12
C ALA A 151 25.69 20.27 -3.98
N GLN A 152 25.31 19.00 -3.94
CA GLN A 152 24.49 18.43 -2.87
C GLN A 152 25.22 18.48 -1.52
N GLU A 153 26.53 18.22 -1.52
CA GLU A 153 27.43 18.33 -0.36
C GLU A 153 27.54 19.76 0.15
N ILE A 154 27.78 20.74 -0.73
CA ILE A 154 27.84 22.14 -0.32
C ILE A 154 26.48 22.60 0.20
N CYS A 155 25.38 22.27 -0.49
CA CYS A 155 24.01 22.56 -0.06
C CYS A 155 23.74 22.06 1.37
N HIS A 156 24.13 20.81 1.67
CA HIS A 156 23.98 20.23 3.00
C HIS A 156 24.92 20.88 4.04
N ALA A 157 26.19 21.10 3.69
CA ALA A 157 27.19 21.66 4.60
C ALA A 157 26.86 23.10 5.04
N VAL A 158 26.15 23.87 4.21
CA VAL A 158 25.65 25.21 4.59
C VAL A 158 24.28 25.18 5.25
N HIS A 159 23.66 24.01 5.42
CA HIS A 159 22.26 23.82 5.89
C HIS A 159 21.17 24.47 5.03
N PHE A 160 21.41 24.61 3.71
CA PHE A 160 20.37 25.12 2.83
C PHE A 160 19.19 24.15 2.72
N ASN A 161 19.44 22.85 2.73
CA ASN A 161 18.40 21.81 2.79
C ASN A 161 17.48 21.97 4.02
N ASN A 162 18.04 22.32 5.19
CA ASN A 162 17.25 22.55 6.41
C ASN A 162 16.35 23.78 6.26
N ALA A 163 16.84 24.86 5.63
CA ALA A 163 16.02 26.02 5.30
C ALA A 163 14.87 25.66 4.33
N ILE A 164 15.10 24.76 3.37
CA ILE A 164 14.04 24.29 2.46
C ILE A 164 13.01 23.43 3.21
N HIS A 165 13.44 22.57 4.13
CA HIS A 165 12.52 21.82 5.01
C HIS A 165 11.62 22.78 5.79
N ARG A 166 12.21 23.77 6.46
CA ARG A 166 11.48 24.83 7.18
C ARG A 166 10.49 25.60 6.30
N LEU A 167 10.83 25.80 5.03
CA LEU A 167 9.95 26.42 4.04
C LEU A 167 8.78 25.51 3.63
N ILE A 168 9.00 24.20 3.49
CA ILE A 168 7.92 23.23 3.23
C ILE A 168 6.89 23.27 4.35
N ILE A 169 7.33 23.26 5.62
CA ILE A 169 6.45 23.41 6.80
C ILE A 169 5.59 24.66 6.66
N LEU A 170 6.21 25.82 6.45
CA LEU A 170 5.48 27.07 6.32
C LEU A 170 4.47 27.05 5.16
N CYS A 171 4.87 26.54 3.99
CA CYS A 171 3.98 26.42 2.85
C CYS A 171 2.74 25.59 3.19
N VAL A 172 2.94 24.38 3.75
CA VAL A 172 1.84 23.48 4.15
C VAL A 172 0.92 24.16 5.15
N THR A 173 1.47 24.76 6.22
CA THR A 173 0.70 25.44 7.28
C THR A 173 -0.15 26.60 6.76
N VAL A 174 0.31 27.33 5.75
CA VAL A 174 -0.46 28.44 5.15
C VAL A 174 -1.55 27.91 4.22
N THR A 175 -1.27 26.86 3.45
CA THR A 175 -2.19 26.38 2.41
C THR A 175 -3.22 25.38 2.91
N SER A 176 -2.97 24.64 3.99
CA SER A 176 -3.91 23.66 4.54
C SER A 176 -5.18 24.30 5.12
N LYS A 177 -5.11 25.58 5.52
CA LYS A 177 -6.20 26.24 6.25
C LYS A 177 -7.42 26.60 5.41
N GLY A 178 -7.33 26.58 4.07
CA GLY A 178 -8.43 26.95 3.17
C GLY A 178 -9.03 28.32 3.47
N TYR A 179 -8.73 29.35 2.67
CA TYR A 179 -9.39 30.64 2.84
C TYR A 179 -10.78 30.61 2.18
N ASP A 180 -11.72 29.96 2.85
CA ASP A 180 -13.15 30.13 2.63
C ASP A 180 -13.43 31.65 2.65
N GLY A 181 -13.75 32.17 1.48
CA GLY A 181 -13.99 33.58 1.24
C GLY A 181 -15.44 33.99 1.41
N GLU A 182 -16.29 33.19 2.07
CA GLU A 182 -17.73 33.48 2.19
C GLU A 182 -18.01 34.81 2.90
N ASN A 183 -17.09 35.24 3.77
CA ASN A 183 -17.17 36.52 4.49
C ASN A 183 -16.32 37.66 3.88
N VAL A 184 -15.75 37.48 2.68
CA VAL A 184 -14.77 38.40 2.08
C VAL A 184 -15.24 38.89 0.70
N ASN A 185 -15.00 40.16 0.37
CA ASN A 185 -15.36 40.69 -0.95
C ASN A 185 -14.56 40.01 -2.09
N GLU A 186 -15.10 40.05 -3.31
CA GLU A 186 -14.51 39.40 -4.49
C GLU A 186 -13.04 39.77 -4.75
N HIS A 187 -12.68 41.04 -4.50
CA HIS A 187 -11.33 41.55 -4.73
C HIS A 187 -10.32 40.97 -3.72
N ASP A 188 -10.70 40.94 -2.45
CA ASP A 188 -9.87 40.40 -1.37
C ASP A 188 -9.79 38.87 -1.45
N ARG A 189 -10.86 38.21 -1.89
CA ARG A 189 -10.85 36.78 -2.25
C ARG A 189 -9.83 36.49 -3.35
N GLY A 190 -9.80 37.30 -4.41
CA GLY A 190 -8.79 37.18 -5.48
C GLY A 190 -7.35 37.30 -4.96
N ARG A 191 -7.10 38.21 -4.02
CA ARG A 191 -5.77 38.40 -3.39
C ARG A 191 -5.36 37.23 -2.51
N LEU A 192 -6.29 36.69 -1.71
CA LEU A 192 -6.04 35.50 -0.88
C LEU A 192 -5.70 34.29 -1.75
N ASN A 193 -6.46 34.07 -2.82
CA ASN A 193 -6.20 33.00 -3.77
C ASN A 193 -4.84 33.16 -4.46
N GLU A 194 -4.46 34.37 -4.89
CA GLU A 194 -3.16 34.62 -5.50
C GLU A 194 -2.00 34.27 -4.55
N VAL A 195 -2.08 34.69 -3.27
CA VAL A 195 -1.04 34.37 -2.28
C VAL A 195 -1.01 32.87 -1.99
N SER A 196 -2.16 32.22 -1.85
CA SER A 196 -2.25 30.77 -1.65
C SER A 196 -1.59 30.00 -2.81
N GLU A 197 -1.89 30.37 -4.06
CA GLU A 197 -1.28 29.75 -5.24
C GLU A 197 0.23 30.00 -5.34
N LEU A 198 0.72 31.16 -4.89
CA LEU A 198 2.16 31.42 -4.79
C LEU A 198 2.84 30.52 -3.74
N TYR A 199 2.20 30.26 -2.60
CA TYR A 199 2.71 29.30 -1.61
C TYR A 199 2.68 27.86 -2.13
N LYS A 200 1.62 27.42 -2.82
CA LYS A 200 1.57 26.10 -3.49
C LYS A 200 2.68 25.96 -4.54
N LYS A 201 2.89 26.99 -5.37
CA LYS A 201 3.98 27.01 -6.36
C LYS A 201 5.35 26.91 -5.71
N LEU A 202 5.55 27.62 -4.60
CA LEU A 202 6.79 27.57 -3.83
C LEU A 202 6.98 26.18 -3.21
N LEU A 203 5.93 25.56 -2.65
CA LEU A 203 5.94 24.19 -2.14
C LEU A 203 6.36 23.17 -3.20
N VAL A 204 5.75 23.23 -4.39
CA VAL A 204 6.12 22.37 -5.53
C VAL A 204 7.60 22.55 -5.88
N THR A 205 8.09 23.79 -5.91
CA THR A 205 9.49 24.07 -6.23
C THR A 205 10.44 23.57 -5.13
N SER A 206 10.03 23.64 -3.86
CA SER A 206 10.76 23.05 -2.73
C SER A 206 10.86 21.53 -2.84
N LEU A 207 9.76 20.84 -3.15
CA LEU A 207 9.76 19.39 -3.37
C LEU A 207 10.68 19.01 -4.55
N GLN A 208 10.63 19.75 -5.67
CA GLN A 208 11.53 19.53 -6.80
C GLN A 208 13.00 19.78 -6.46
N HIS A 209 13.29 20.77 -5.60
CA HIS A 209 14.62 21.00 -5.07
C HIS A 209 15.09 19.80 -4.24
N THR A 210 14.27 19.33 -3.30
CA THR A 210 14.56 18.17 -2.45
C THR A 210 14.76 16.89 -3.27
N HIS A 211 13.95 16.68 -4.31
CA HIS A 211 14.16 15.59 -5.27
C HIS A 211 15.57 15.64 -5.88
N ASN A 212 15.99 16.80 -6.43
CA ASN A 212 17.32 16.94 -7.02
C ASN A 212 18.45 16.80 -5.99
N TRP A 213 18.22 17.23 -4.74
CA TRP A 213 19.19 17.14 -3.67
C TRP A 213 19.47 15.69 -3.26
N THR A 214 18.43 14.86 -3.20
CA THR A 214 18.54 13.43 -2.83
C THR A 214 18.86 12.52 -4.02
N MET A 215 18.70 13.01 -5.25
CA MET A 215 18.78 12.19 -6.46
C MET A 215 20.15 11.50 -6.62
N GLY A 216 20.13 10.17 -6.55
CA GLY A 216 21.32 9.33 -6.73
C GLY A 216 22.30 9.30 -5.55
N ASN A 217 21.92 9.84 -4.38
CA ASN A 217 22.78 9.86 -3.20
C ASN A 217 22.06 9.23 -1.99
N ASP A 218 22.44 7.99 -1.64
CA ASP A 218 21.81 7.25 -0.55
C ASP A 218 21.94 7.91 0.82
N ARG A 219 23.04 8.62 1.10
CA ARG A 219 23.20 9.33 2.37
C ARG A 219 22.19 10.46 2.50
N PHE A 220 21.98 11.25 1.45
CA PHE A 220 20.99 12.33 1.48
C PHE A 220 19.57 11.82 1.43
N LYS A 221 19.29 10.67 0.80
CA LYS A 221 17.99 9.98 0.94
C LYS A 221 17.73 9.57 2.39
N MET A 222 18.74 9.03 3.08
CA MET A 222 18.62 8.67 4.49
C MET A 222 18.42 9.91 5.38
N SER A 223 19.18 10.98 5.14
CA SER A 223 19.01 12.26 5.86
C SER A 223 17.62 12.86 5.64
N PHE A 224 17.12 12.84 4.40
CA PHE A 224 15.76 13.28 4.10
C PHE A 224 14.72 12.46 4.89
N TRP A 225 14.82 11.13 4.89
CA TRP A 225 13.86 10.31 5.63
C TRP A 225 14.00 10.42 7.15
N PHE A 226 15.20 10.70 7.66
CA PHE A 226 15.38 11.02 9.06
C PHE A 226 14.60 12.28 9.45
N ASP A 227 14.62 13.32 8.61
CA ASP A 227 13.89 14.56 8.90
C ASP A 227 12.37 14.44 8.68
N MET A 228 11.92 13.55 7.78
CA MET A 228 10.50 13.46 7.39
C MET A 228 9.70 12.37 8.12
N LEU A 229 10.34 11.29 8.58
CA LEU A 229 9.63 10.14 9.14
C LEU A 229 9.57 10.13 10.68
N PHE A 230 10.47 10.86 11.35
CA PHE A 230 10.46 10.98 12.80
C PHE A 230 9.74 12.28 13.18
N ASP A 231 8.68 12.15 13.97
CA ASP A 231 8.02 13.29 14.60
C ASP A 231 8.65 13.60 15.97
N ASN A 232 8.12 14.60 16.65
CA ASN A 232 8.63 15.02 17.95
C ASN A 232 8.31 14.04 19.09
N ASP A 233 7.25 13.24 18.93
CA ASP A 233 6.79 12.31 19.96
C ASP A 233 7.62 11.02 19.96
N LEU A 234 8.25 10.69 18.82
CA LEU A 234 9.08 9.50 18.64
C LEU A 234 8.37 8.23 19.12
N HIS A 235 7.10 8.08 18.72
CA HIS A 235 6.23 6.98 19.09
C HIS A 235 5.25 6.66 17.95
N ASN A 236 4.88 5.38 17.82
CA ASN A 236 3.85 4.94 16.88
C ASN A 236 2.53 4.69 17.59
N ASP A 237 1.44 5.21 17.06
CA ASP A 237 0.09 4.92 17.53
C ASP A 237 -0.28 3.45 17.24
N PRO A 238 -0.98 2.77 18.16
CA PRO A 238 -1.39 1.39 17.95
C PRO A 238 -2.28 1.24 16.72
N ILE A 239 -1.95 0.29 15.83
CA ILE A 239 -2.84 -0.05 14.72
C ILE A 239 -3.90 -1.03 15.23
N HIS A 240 -5.17 -0.66 15.08
CA HIS A 240 -6.30 -1.47 15.52
C HIS A 240 -6.28 -2.88 14.89
N GLU A 241 -6.66 -3.91 15.66
CA GLU A 241 -6.64 -5.35 15.30
C GLU A 241 -5.27 -5.96 14.93
N LEU A 242 -4.20 -5.17 14.82
CA LEU A 242 -2.85 -5.72 14.71
C LEU A 242 -2.25 -5.90 16.11
N PRO A 243 -1.50 -6.99 16.36
CA PRO A 243 -0.65 -7.08 17.53
C PRO A 243 0.27 -5.86 17.61
N GLN A 244 0.53 -5.36 18.81
CA GLN A 244 1.53 -4.31 19.00
C GLN A 244 2.85 -4.77 18.36
N ASP A 245 3.43 -3.91 17.52
CA ASP A 245 4.65 -4.24 16.79
C ASP A 245 5.92 -4.02 17.64
N ASP A 246 5.75 -3.60 18.90
CA ASP A 246 6.75 -3.22 19.91
C ASP A 246 7.98 -2.52 19.33
N LEU A 247 7.79 -1.63 18.36
CA LEU A 247 8.89 -0.87 17.78
C LEU A 247 9.27 0.28 18.72
N ARG A 248 10.54 0.32 19.14
CA ARG A 248 11.09 1.39 19.98
C ARG A 248 11.61 2.54 19.12
N VAL A 249 10.72 3.43 18.72
CA VAL A 249 11.01 4.53 17.77
C VAL A 249 12.12 5.47 18.28
N ASP A 250 12.20 5.73 19.59
CA ASP A 250 13.26 6.52 20.20
C ASP A 250 14.67 5.90 20.01
N ILE A 251 14.75 4.57 20.05
CA ILE A 251 16.00 3.83 19.82
C ILE A 251 16.32 3.83 18.34
N VAL A 252 15.33 3.61 17.46
CA VAL A 252 15.52 3.71 16.01
C VAL A 252 16.10 5.07 15.64
N TYR A 253 15.56 6.16 16.20
CA TYR A 253 16.06 7.52 15.98
C TYR A 253 17.55 7.62 16.30
N LYS A 254 17.97 7.14 17.49
CA LYS A 254 19.38 7.14 17.92
C LYS A 254 20.26 6.31 16.98
N GLU A 255 19.81 5.12 16.58
CA GLU A 255 20.57 4.22 15.70
C GLU A 255 20.80 4.85 14.32
N VAL A 256 19.75 5.42 13.72
CA VAL A 256 19.83 6.09 12.42
C VAL A 256 20.72 7.33 12.51
N ALA A 257 20.60 8.14 13.58
CA ALA A 257 21.47 9.29 13.82
C ALA A 257 22.95 8.88 13.92
N ASN A 258 23.24 7.83 14.68
CA ASN A 258 24.59 7.26 14.80
C ASN A 258 25.11 6.78 13.45
N TRP A 259 24.27 6.10 12.64
CA TRP A 259 24.63 5.67 11.29
C TRP A 259 24.97 6.84 10.38
N MET A 260 24.14 7.89 10.37
CA MET A 260 24.39 9.10 9.55
C MET A 260 25.70 9.79 9.94
N PHE A 261 25.98 9.87 11.25
CA PHE A 261 27.23 10.44 11.75
C PHE A 261 28.46 9.67 11.23
N ARG A 262 28.43 8.32 11.27
CA ARG A 262 29.51 7.47 10.74
C ARG A 262 29.69 7.59 9.23
N HIS A 263 28.61 7.87 8.48
CA HIS A 263 28.63 7.94 7.01
C HIS A 263 28.73 9.38 6.46
N SER A 264 29.22 10.30 7.27
CA SER A 264 29.28 11.74 6.97
C SER A 264 30.44 12.19 6.07
N GLU A 265 31.24 11.26 5.53
CA GLU A 265 32.39 11.59 4.68
C GLU A 265 31.97 12.40 3.43
N ARG A 266 32.60 13.55 3.23
CA ARG A 266 32.27 14.47 2.13
C ARG A 266 32.98 14.09 0.84
N ASP A 267 32.36 14.42 -0.29
CA ASP A 267 33.05 14.47 -1.58
C ASP A 267 34.36 15.29 -1.50
N ARG A 268 35.43 14.79 -2.12
CA ARG A 268 36.76 15.40 -2.03
C ARG A 268 36.79 16.82 -2.61
N VAL A 269 36.05 17.05 -3.70
CA VAL A 269 35.98 18.38 -4.34
C VAL A 269 35.20 19.33 -3.44
N ALA A 270 34.05 18.92 -2.91
CA ALA A 270 33.28 19.72 -1.97
C ALA A 270 34.08 20.04 -0.69
N ALA A 271 34.78 19.04 -0.12
CA ALA A 271 35.63 19.22 1.06
C ALA A 271 36.69 20.30 0.81
N GLY A 272 37.44 20.22 -0.29
CA GLY A 272 38.45 21.24 -0.62
C GLY A 272 37.86 22.65 -0.82
N LEU A 273 36.63 22.75 -1.37
CA LEU A 273 35.94 24.04 -1.52
C LEU A 273 35.48 24.61 -0.17
N LEU A 274 34.99 23.76 0.73
CA LEU A 274 34.55 24.13 2.08
C LEU A 274 35.73 24.52 2.98
N ASP A 275 36.86 23.83 2.86
CA ASP A 275 38.10 24.15 3.59
C ASP A 275 38.66 25.50 3.11
N LYS A 276 38.70 25.72 1.79
CA LYS A 276 39.07 27.03 1.22
C LYS A 276 38.15 28.13 1.74
N TYR A 277 36.83 27.91 1.73
CA TYR A 277 35.87 28.87 2.25
C TYR A 277 36.12 29.18 3.73
N SER A 278 36.34 28.15 4.56
CA SER A 278 36.57 28.29 6.00
C SER A 278 37.83 29.10 6.30
N ALA A 279 38.91 28.91 5.54
CA ALA A 279 40.12 29.72 5.65
C ALA A 279 39.89 31.20 5.25
N GLU A 280 38.97 31.46 4.31
CA GLU A 280 38.63 32.82 3.88
C GLU A 280 37.69 33.56 4.86
N VAL A 281 37.04 32.86 5.81
CA VAL A 281 36.14 33.47 6.81
C VAL A 281 36.88 34.48 7.68
N GLU A 282 38.12 34.19 8.07
CA GLU A 282 38.95 35.08 8.90
C GLU A 282 39.27 36.42 8.21
N LEU A 283 39.18 36.47 6.88
CA LEU A 283 39.40 37.69 6.08
C LEU A 283 38.21 38.67 6.15
N GLY A 284 37.05 38.23 6.65
CA GLY A 284 35.83 39.04 6.82
C GLY A 284 35.13 39.42 5.51
N CYS A 285 35.48 38.77 4.39
CA CYS A 285 34.86 39.00 3.08
C CYS A 285 33.78 37.98 2.68
N THR A 286 33.63 36.89 3.44
CA THR A 286 32.63 35.85 3.22
C THR A 286 31.32 36.18 3.97
N PRO A 287 30.20 35.52 3.63
CA PRO A 287 28.95 35.65 4.38
C PRO A 287 29.05 35.29 5.87
N GLY A 288 29.99 34.46 6.32
CA GLY A 288 30.15 34.09 7.72
C GLY A 288 30.77 32.70 7.87
N PRO A 289 30.92 32.18 9.10
CA PRO A 289 31.39 30.82 9.31
C PRO A 289 30.38 29.79 8.80
N LEU A 290 30.87 28.63 8.36
CA LEU A 290 30.01 27.48 8.11
C LEU A 290 29.29 27.06 9.41
N PRO A 291 28.05 26.56 9.31
CA PRO A 291 27.36 26.02 10.47
C PRO A 291 28.14 24.89 11.15
N ARG A 292 27.96 24.78 12.48
CA ARG A 292 28.58 23.70 13.25
C ARG A 292 27.80 22.42 13.03
N ARG A 293 28.54 21.33 12.83
CA ARG A 293 27.97 19.98 12.79
C ARG A 293 27.59 19.55 14.20
N GLU A 294 26.40 18.98 14.35
CA GLU A 294 25.98 18.33 15.58
C GLU A 294 26.78 17.04 15.79
N VAL A 295 27.30 16.87 17.00
CA VAL A 295 28.15 15.74 17.39
C VAL A 295 27.37 14.88 18.38
N PRO A 296 27.10 13.60 18.07
CA PRO A 296 26.39 12.71 18.97
C PRO A 296 27.09 12.59 20.34
N PRO A 297 26.31 12.46 21.43
CA PRO A 297 26.86 12.13 22.75
C PRO A 297 27.71 10.85 22.69
N ASN A 298 28.84 10.81 23.39
CA ASN A 298 29.78 9.68 23.46
C ASN A 298 30.48 9.30 22.15
N SER A 299 30.35 10.11 21.08
CA SER A 299 31.18 9.94 19.88
C SER A 299 32.63 10.40 20.15
N PRO A 300 33.63 9.94 19.36
CA PRO A 300 35.03 10.33 19.55
C PRO A 300 35.28 11.84 19.46
N ASP A 301 34.41 12.55 18.75
CA ASP A 301 34.46 14.00 18.56
C ASP A 301 33.64 14.78 19.62
N SER A 302 32.98 14.07 20.55
CA SER A 302 32.21 14.69 21.63
C SER A 302 33.15 15.42 22.59
N PRO A 303 32.84 16.64 23.04
CA PRO A 303 33.68 17.35 23.99
C PRO A 303 33.58 16.66 25.36
N VAL A 304 34.51 15.75 25.65
CA VAL A 304 34.66 15.14 26.97
C VAL A 304 35.61 16.02 27.80
N GLU A 305 35.11 16.56 28.92
CA GLU A 305 35.95 17.05 30.02
C GLU A 305 36.55 15.85 30.76
N SER A 306 37.50 15.14 30.15
CA SER A 306 38.34 14.20 30.90
C SER A 306 39.72 14.08 30.27
N GLU A 307 40.71 14.44 31.08
CA GLU A 307 42.13 14.21 30.89
C GLU A 307 42.42 12.70 30.93
N ASP A 308 42.11 11.96 29.87
CA ASP A 308 42.69 10.64 29.67
C ASP A 308 43.00 10.46 28.19
N GLU A 309 44.30 10.51 27.87
CA GLU A 309 44.87 10.20 26.57
C GLU A 309 44.53 8.75 26.20
N PHE A 310 43.43 8.53 25.47
CA PHE A 310 43.27 7.29 24.74
C PHE A 310 44.26 7.26 23.57
N GLU A 311 45.19 6.31 23.64
CA GLU A 311 46.18 6.01 22.62
C GLU A 311 45.52 5.96 21.23
N LYS A 312 46.04 6.78 20.32
CA LYS A 312 45.75 6.68 18.89
C LYS A 312 46.33 5.37 18.36
N ASP A 313 45.58 4.29 18.43
CA ASP A 313 45.87 3.11 17.64
C ASP A 313 45.62 3.42 16.16
N GLY A 314 46.69 3.26 15.39
CA GLY A 314 46.83 3.73 14.02
C GLY A 314 45.89 3.06 13.03
N GLU A 315 45.53 3.83 12.00
CA GLU A 315 45.72 3.47 10.58
C GLU A 315 45.44 2.02 10.12
N ASP A 316 44.42 1.33 10.66
CA ASP A 316 43.78 0.17 10.00
C ASP A 316 42.48 -0.29 10.70
N ALA A 317 41.67 0.64 11.25
CA ALA A 317 40.31 0.33 11.74
C ALA A 317 39.33 0.13 10.57
N ARG A 318 39.58 -0.87 9.72
CA ARG A 318 38.60 -1.32 8.74
C ARG A 318 37.40 -1.83 9.52
N ILE A 319 36.25 -1.17 9.31
CA ILE A 319 34.94 -1.63 9.75
C ILE A 319 34.89 -3.15 9.59
N SER A 320 34.75 -3.90 10.69
CA SER A 320 34.47 -5.33 10.61
C SER A 320 33.31 -5.51 9.64
N THR A 321 33.56 -6.19 8.51
CA THR A 321 32.59 -6.27 7.41
C THR A 321 31.37 -7.13 7.75
N ALA A 322 31.45 -7.94 8.79
CA ALA A 322 30.32 -8.68 9.31
C ALA A 322 29.63 -7.88 10.45
N PRO A 323 28.31 -7.66 10.37
CA PRO A 323 27.55 -7.00 11.43
C PRO A 323 27.54 -7.86 12.69
N VAL A 324 27.91 -7.28 13.84
CA VAL A 324 27.93 -7.97 15.14
C VAL A 324 27.05 -7.23 16.14
N TRP A 325 26.04 -7.92 16.68
CA TRP A 325 25.19 -7.39 17.74
C TRP A 325 25.65 -7.88 19.11
N LYS A 326 25.93 -6.95 20.03
CA LYS A 326 26.37 -7.21 21.41
C LYS A 326 25.43 -6.55 22.41
N PRO A 327 24.46 -7.28 22.98
CA PRO A 327 23.51 -6.73 23.94
C PRO A 327 24.17 -6.07 25.16
N GLU A 328 25.34 -6.56 25.57
CA GLU A 328 26.09 -6.06 26.72
C GLU A 328 26.58 -4.61 26.60
N LEU A 329 26.63 -4.06 25.38
CA LEU A 329 27.07 -2.69 25.09
C LEU A 329 25.93 -1.66 25.11
N GLU A 330 24.77 -1.97 25.70
CA GLU A 330 23.62 -1.04 25.76
C GLU A 330 23.96 0.32 26.40
N HIS A 331 24.92 0.35 27.34
CA HIS A 331 25.41 1.57 27.99
C HIS A 331 26.27 2.46 27.07
N ASP A 332 26.83 1.89 26.01
CA ASP A 332 27.57 2.58 24.95
C ASP A 332 26.92 2.28 23.60
N LYS A 333 25.74 2.90 23.40
CA LYS A 333 24.91 2.70 22.21
C LYS A 333 25.67 2.98 20.91
N TYR A 334 26.54 4.00 20.90
CA TYR A 334 27.31 4.37 19.72
C TYR A 334 28.27 3.24 19.32
N GLU A 335 28.99 2.66 20.28
CA GLU A 335 29.88 1.52 20.05
C GLU A 335 29.12 0.27 19.58
N GLN A 336 27.97 -0.01 20.21
CA GLN A 336 27.09 -1.10 19.81
C GLN A 336 26.66 -0.96 18.33
N ASP A 337 26.23 0.24 17.93
CA ASP A 337 25.81 0.53 16.56
C ASP A 337 26.97 0.50 15.57
N ARG A 338 28.17 0.92 16.00
CA ARG A 338 29.39 0.82 15.20
C ARG A 338 29.73 -0.62 14.87
N LEU A 339 29.64 -1.52 15.84
CA LEU A 339 29.87 -2.96 15.66
C LEU A 339 28.76 -3.63 14.84
N TYR A 340 27.51 -3.18 15.00
CA TYR A 340 26.40 -3.64 14.18
C TYR A 340 26.54 -3.20 12.71
N ALA A 341 27.15 -2.04 12.47
CA ALA A 341 27.53 -1.45 11.16
C ALA A 341 26.37 -1.11 10.19
N ARG A 342 25.20 -1.74 10.33
CA ARG A 342 23.97 -1.46 9.57
C ARG A 342 23.26 -0.22 10.11
N VAL A 343 22.20 0.21 9.43
CA VAL A 343 21.46 1.44 9.77
C VAL A 343 20.76 1.37 11.12
N SER A 344 19.95 0.34 11.36
CA SER A 344 19.19 0.18 12.60
C SER A 344 18.92 -1.29 12.87
N HIS A 345 19.22 -1.73 14.08
CA HIS A 345 18.95 -3.07 14.55
C HIS A 345 17.47 -3.25 14.89
N GLU A 346 16.84 -2.23 15.51
CA GLU A 346 15.42 -2.25 15.83
C GLU A 346 14.53 -2.41 14.59
N ILE A 347 14.83 -1.69 13.51
CA ILE A 347 14.11 -1.82 12.22
C ILE A 347 14.29 -3.22 11.62
N ASP A 348 15.46 -3.84 11.77
CA ASP A 348 15.69 -5.19 11.29
C ASP A 348 14.97 -6.25 12.11
N ILE A 349 14.84 -6.07 13.42
CA ILE A 349 13.99 -6.91 14.28
C ILE A 349 12.52 -6.75 13.90
N TRP A 350 12.04 -5.51 13.82
CA TRP A 350 10.68 -5.20 13.42
C TRP A 350 10.33 -5.85 12.09
N TRP A 351 11.18 -5.69 11.06
CA TRP A 351 10.95 -6.28 9.75
C TRP A 351 10.85 -7.81 9.82
N LYS A 352 11.67 -8.48 10.64
CA LYS A 352 11.59 -9.94 10.81
C LYS A 352 10.26 -10.39 11.42
N ARG A 353 9.63 -9.56 12.27
CA ARG A 353 8.34 -9.83 12.91
C ARG A 353 7.16 -9.58 11.96
N VAL A 354 7.20 -8.50 11.19
CA VAL A 354 6.03 -8.03 10.43
C VAL A 354 6.01 -8.39 8.95
N ARG A 355 7.16 -8.75 8.37
CA ARG A 355 7.22 -9.27 6.99
C ARG A 355 6.28 -10.47 6.88
N ASP A 356 5.85 -10.76 5.65
CA ASP A 356 5.00 -11.92 5.37
C ASP A 356 5.43 -13.17 6.17
N ALA A 357 4.52 -13.75 6.95
CA ALA A 357 4.82 -14.92 7.78
C ALA A 357 5.31 -16.10 6.94
N ASN A 358 4.91 -16.16 5.67
CA ASN A 358 5.36 -17.16 4.72
C ASN A 358 6.72 -16.84 4.08
N TYR A 359 7.42 -15.77 4.48
CA TYR A 359 8.65 -15.30 3.85
C TYR A 359 9.75 -16.38 3.77
N GLU A 360 10.03 -17.09 4.87
CA GLU A 360 11.06 -18.15 4.91
C GLU A 360 10.54 -19.51 4.42
N GLY A 361 9.23 -19.73 4.46
CA GLY A 361 8.57 -20.98 4.06
C GLY A 361 7.07 -20.92 4.38
N TRP A 362 6.30 -21.93 3.97
CA TRP A 362 4.85 -21.96 4.18
C TRP A 362 4.50 -22.29 5.64
N VAL A 363 4.37 -21.26 6.47
CA VAL A 363 3.95 -21.34 7.88
C VAL A 363 2.43 -21.23 8.00
N VAL A 364 1.86 -20.19 7.38
CA VAL A 364 0.41 -19.95 7.34
C VAL A 364 -0.18 -20.67 6.14
N GLN A 365 -1.04 -21.65 6.41
CA GLN A 365 -1.77 -22.39 5.39
C GLN A 365 -2.98 -21.60 4.89
N MET A 366 -3.47 -21.95 3.70
CA MET A 366 -4.71 -21.37 3.18
C MET A 366 -5.90 -21.79 4.04
N GLU A 367 -6.78 -20.84 4.37
CA GLU A 367 -8.00 -21.13 5.13
C GLU A 367 -8.89 -22.13 4.39
N THR A 368 -9.50 -23.08 5.10
CA THR A 368 -10.33 -24.12 4.47
C THR A 368 -11.71 -23.58 4.08
N VAL A 369 -12.35 -24.27 3.13
CA VAL A 369 -13.70 -23.94 2.67
C VAL A 369 -14.73 -24.12 3.80
N GLU A 370 -14.55 -25.10 4.68
CA GLU A 370 -15.43 -25.36 5.82
C GLU A 370 -15.43 -24.19 6.81
N SER A 371 -14.24 -23.67 7.11
CA SER A 371 -14.10 -22.50 7.98
C SER A 371 -14.65 -21.23 7.30
N ALA A 372 -14.45 -21.07 5.99
CA ALA A 372 -15.04 -19.98 5.22
C ALA A 372 -16.59 -20.04 5.22
N LYS A 373 -17.19 -21.24 5.14
CA LYS A 373 -18.64 -21.45 5.29
C LYS A 373 -19.13 -21.01 6.67
N GLN A 374 -18.44 -21.42 7.72
CA GLN A 374 -18.79 -21.05 9.08
C GLN A 374 -18.74 -19.53 9.26
N ARG A 375 -17.66 -18.87 8.83
CA ARG A 375 -17.53 -17.41 8.93
C ARG A 375 -18.60 -16.66 8.14
N ALA A 376 -18.95 -17.12 6.95
CA ALA A 376 -20.03 -16.52 6.18
C ALA A 376 -21.38 -16.63 6.91
N GLU A 377 -21.62 -17.72 7.62
CA GLU A 377 -22.82 -17.88 8.44
C GLU A 377 -22.81 -16.99 9.69
N ASP A 378 -21.67 -16.95 10.39
CA ASP A 378 -21.48 -16.06 11.54
C ASP A 378 -21.67 -14.59 11.16
N CYS A 379 -21.13 -14.18 10.00
CA CYS A 379 -21.28 -12.81 9.50
C CYS A 379 -22.75 -12.47 9.18
N LYS A 380 -23.56 -13.39 8.64
CA LYS A 380 -25.00 -13.13 8.46
C LYS A 380 -25.72 -12.88 9.78
N ASN A 381 -25.35 -13.60 10.83
CA ASN A 381 -25.95 -13.46 12.15
C ASN A 381 -25.53 -12.16 12.84
N THR A 382 -24.30 -11.69 12.61
CA THR A 382 -23.75 -10.48 13.23
C THR A 382 -23.92 -9.22 12.39
N ALA A 383 -24.19 -9.31 11.07
CA ALA A 383 -24.21 -8.16 10.17
C ALA A 383 -25.22 -7.09 10.56
N MET A 384 -26.37 -7.47 11.11
CA MET A 384 -27.34 -6.49 11.61
C MET A 384 -26.85 -5.72 12.84
N HIS A 385 -25.90 -6.25 13.61
CA HIS A 385 -25.36 -5.59 14.81
C HIS A 385 -24.01 -4.89 14.57
N ARG A 386 -23.30 -5.22 13.48
CA ARG A 386 -21.95 -4.70 13.19
C ARG A 386 -21.94 -3.27 12.65
N TYR A 387 -22.99 -2.85 11.95
CA TYR A 387 -23.06 -1.55 11.28
C TYR A 387 -24.10 -0.59 11.88
N ILE A 388 -24.81 -1.00 12.93
CA ILE A 388 -25.63 -0.05 13.71
C ILE A 388 -24.66 0.88 14.43
N PRO A 389 -24.72 2.21 14.21
CA PRO A 389 -23.97 3.16 15.01
C PRO A 389 -24.32 2.90 16.47
N ARG A 390 -23.31 2.65 17.31
CA ARG A 390 -23.53 2.74 18.75
C ARG A 390 -23.87 4.20 19.01
N GLY A 391 -25.15 4.50 19.09
CA GLY A 391 -25.61 5.78 19.59
C GLY A 391 -24.89 6.04 20.91
N HIS A 392 -24.41 7.26 21.08
CA HIS A 392 -23.95 7.79 22.36
C HIS A 392 -25.07 7.59 23.38
N ASP A 393 -25.08 6.43 24.06
CA ASP A 393 -25.80 6.15 25.30
C ASP A 393 -25.59 4.68 25.71
N ALA A 394 -24.49 4.43 26.43
CA ALA A 394 -24.43 3.57 27.61
C ALA A 394 -22.97 3.36 28.01
N ASP A 395 -22.40 4.36 28.69
CA ASP A 395 -21.34 4.13 29.67
C ASP A 395 -21.89 3.23 30.77
N GLN A 396 -21.89 1.93 30.52
CA GLN A 396 -22.07 0.92 31.54
C GLN A 396 -20.83 0.03 31.49
N TYR A 397 -19.79 0.50 32.17
CA TYR A 397 -18.62 -0.30 32.53
C TYR A 397 -19.09 -1.50 33.35
N ASP A 398 -19.20 -2.68 32.72
CA ASP A 398 -19.19 -3.95 33.44
C ASP A 398 -17.74 -4.30 33.75
N HIS A 399 -17.31 -3.85 34.92
CA HIS A 399 -16.05 -4.19 35.54
C HIS A 399 -16.32 -5.35 36.51
N ASP A 400 -16.12 -6.59 36.09
CA ASP A 400 -16.13 -7.76 36.99
C ASP A 400 -14.98 -8.73 36.61
N GLU A 401 -13.74 -8.29 36.88
CA GLU A 401 -12.65 -9.22 37.22
C GLU A 401 -12.38 -9.11 38.72
N GLN A 402 -12.89 -10.10 39.44
CA GLN A 402 -12.73 -10.29 40.87
C GLN A 402 -11.28 -10.69 41.20
N TYR A 403 -10.51 -9.78 41.79
CA TYR A 403 -9.28 -10.10 42.54
C TYR A 403 -9.48 -9.73 44.01
N ASP A 404 -9.40 -10.76 44.86
CA ASP A 404 -9.40 -10.68 46.32
C ASP A 404 -8.09 -10.03 46.83
N GLU A 405 -8.17 -8.93 47.59
CA GLU A 405 -7.20 -8.62 48.66
C GLU A 405 -7.84 -7.80 49.80
N PRO A 406 -7.45 -8.01 51.07
CA PRO A 406 -8.27 -7.62 52.23
C PRO A 406 -7.91 -6.28 52.88
N ALA A 407 -8.97 -5.57 53.28
CA ALA A 407 -9.21 -4.73 54.47
C ALA A 407 -8.07 -3.93 55.16
N GLY A 408 -8.29 -2.61 55.23
CA GLY A 408 -7.74 -1.68 56.24
C GLY A 408 -8.03 -0.22 55.82
N ASP A 409 -9.21 0.32 56.10
CA ASP A 409 -9.60 1.12 57.29
C ASP A 409 -9.31 2.64 57.17
N ASP A 410 -10.44 3.36 57.22
CA ASP A 410 -10.74 4.69 57.76
C ASP A 410 -10.37 6.04 57.08
N THR A 411 -11.37 6.92 57.22
CA THR A 411 -11.39 8.40 57.28
C THR A 411 -11.51 9.29 56.02
N SER A 412 -12.78 9.52 55.64
CA SER A 412 -13.54 10.77 55.84
C SER A 412 -13.19 12.08 55.07
N ILE A 413 -14.23 12.64 54.39
CA ILE A 413 -14.83 14.00 54.55
C ILE A 413 -15.27 14.65 53.21
N GLN A 414 -16.60 14.77 53.07
CA GLN A 414 -17.48 15.87 52.57
C GLN A 414 -17.12 16.67 51.30
N ALA A 415 -18.00 16.94 50.32
CA ALA A 415 -19.46 17.19 50.20
C ALA A 415 -19.73 18.62 49.69
N ASN A 416 -20.92 18.77 49.06
CA ASN A 416 -21.62 19.95 48.51
C ASN A 416 -21.45 20.09 46.99
N ALA A 417 -22.39 19.70 46.12
CA ALA A 417 -23.87 19.75 46.11
C ALA A 417 -24.47 21.16 46.05
N GLU A 418 -25.54 21.25 45.25
CA GLU A 418 -26.55 22.32 45.09
C GLU A 418 -26.24 23.41 44.06
N ASP A 419 -27.17 23.93 43.27
CA ASP A 419 -28.58 23.69 42.95
C ASP A 419 -28.95 24.89 42.05
N ARG A 420 -29.77 24.71 41.01
CA ARG A 420 -30.88 25.63 40.67
C ARG A 420 -31.53 25.34 39.32
N SER A 421 -32.86 25.41 39.41
CA SER A 421 -33.92 25.09 38.49
C SER A 421 -34.45 26.29 37.69
N ASP A 422 -35.28 25.94 36.71
CA ASP A 422 -36.48 26.63 36.21
C ASP A 422 -36.40 27.56 34.98
N LEU A 423 -36.86 26.98 33.86
CA LEU A 423 -37.94 27.42 32.96
C LEU A 423 -37.89 28.84 32.36
N ASP A 424 -37.80 28.91 31.02
CA ASP A 424 -38.79 29.68 30.25
C ASP A 424 -38.95 29.14 28.82
N GLU A 425 -40.20 29.06 28.38
CA GLU A 425 -40.71 28.46 27.16
C GLU A 425 -41.11 29.61 26.22
N ASN A 426 -40.45 29.77 25.08
CA ASN A 426 -40.95 30.64 24.01
C ASN A 426 -40.43 30.17 22.65
N GLY A 427 -41.36 29.79 21.78
CA GLY A 427 -41.09 29.22 20.47
C GLY A 427 -40.66 30.24 19.43
N GLU A 428 -39.64 29.88 18.66
CA GLU A 428 -39.45 30.29 17.28
C GLU A 428 -39.14 29.02 16.47
N GLU A 429 -39.99 28.74 15.48
CA GLU A 429 -39.76 27.75 14.43
C GLU A 429 -38.55 28.21 13.62
N GLY A 430 -37.37 27.68 13.95
CA GLY A 430 -36.19 27.72 13.11
C GLY A 430 -36.17 26.47 12.24
N GLU A 431 -36.09 26.67 10.94
CA GLU A 431 -35.74 25.62 9.98
C GLU A 431 -34.40 25.02 10.44
N GLU A 432 -34.42 23.80 10.97
CA GLU A 432 -33.19 23.01 11.15
C GLU A 432 -32.70 22.71 9.73
N GLU A 433 -31.81 23.55 9.23
CA GLU A 433 -30.85 23.16 8.22
C GLU A 433 -30.16 21.90 8.79
N GLU A 434 -30.44 20.74 8.18
CA GLU A 434 -29.67 19.53 8.40
C GLU A 434 -28.22 19.89 8.05
N GLU A 435 -27.44 20.31 9.07
CA GLU A 435 -25.99 20.34 8.99
C GLU A 435 -25.59 18.92 8.58
N GLU A 436 -25.07 18.79 7.36
CA GLU A 436 -24.49 17.55 6.86
C GLU A 436 -23.50 17.06 7.93
N GLU A 437 -23.84 15.97 8.64
CA GLU A 437 -22.90 15.28 9.54
C GLU A 437 -21.72 14.83 8.66
N ASP A 438 -20.69 15.67 8.59
CA ASP A 438 -19.40 15.34 7.99
C ASP A 438 -18.93 14.04 8.64
N ASP A 439 -18.76 13.00 7.82
CA ASP A 439 -18.38 11.64 8.22
C ASP A 439 -16.97 11.65 8.83
N ASP A 440 -16.87 11.99 10.12
CA ASP A 440 -15.65 12.00 10.95
C ASP A 440 -14.93 10.63 10.99
N SER A 441 -15.51 9.57 10.40
CA SER A 441 -14.91 8.24 10.33
C SER A 441 -13.64 8.15 9.47
N TYR A 442 -13.34 9.19 8.68
CA TYR A 442 -12.07 9.25 7.94
C TYR A 442 -10.87 9.70 8.79
N VAL A 443 -11.13 10.33 9.95
CA VAL A 443 -10.12 10.93 10.84
C VAL A 443 -9.87 10.05 12.07
N GLU A 444 -9.90 8.73 11.91
CA GLU A 444 -9.55 7.82 13.01
C GLU A 444 -8.03 7.72 13.16
N GLY A 445 -7.42 8.81 13.62
CA GLY A 445 -6.00 8.94 13.98
C GLY A 445 -5.44 10.33 13.66
N PRO A 446 -4.61 10.94 14.53
CA PRO A 446 -3.94 12.19 14.18
C PRO A 446 -3.10 11.96 12.91
N LEU A 447 -3.31 12.75 11.87
CA LEU A 447 -2.50 12.78 10.65
C LEU A 447 -1.06 13.21 11.01
N ARG A 448 -0.27 12.27 11.55
CA ARG A 448 1.13 12.50 11.93
C ARG A 448 1.97 12.56 10.67
N GLY A 449 2.74 13.64 10.52
CA GLY A 449 3.82 13.78 9.54
C GLY A 449 3.65 14.96 8.60
N LEU A 450 4.71 15.72 8.38
CA LEU A 450 4.67 16.94 7.57
C LEU A 450 4.15 16.72 6.13
N LEU A 451 4.47 15.57 5.54
CA LEU A 451 4.15 15.29 4.14
C LEU A 451 2.71 14.78 3.92
N THR A 452 1.98 14.40 4.98
CA THR A 452 0.64 13.79 4.87
C THR A 452 -0.42 14.79 4.45
N GLU A 453 -0.23 16.07 4.74
CA GLU A 453 -1.16 17.15 4.35
C GLU A 453 -1.05 17.53 2.86
N ILE A 454 0.10 17.25 2.22
CA ILE A 454 0.39 17.72 0.86
C ILE A 454 -0.62 17.20 -0.18
N PRO A 455 -1.06 15.93 -0.15
CA PRO A 455 -2.10 15.43 -1.06
C PRO A 455 -3.44 16.16 -0.97
N ASN A 456 -3.78 16.71 0.20
CA ASN A 456 -5.02 17.48 0.39
C ASN A 456 -4.90 18.92 -0.13
N ILE A 457 -3.68 19.40 -0.41
CA ILE A 457 -3.39 20.79 -0.80
C ILE A 457 -3.17 20.93 -2.32
N LEU A 458 -2.53 19.95 -2.95
CA LEU A 458 -2.00 20.05 -4.30
C LEU A 458 -2.88 19.34 -5.33
N ASP A 459 -3.07 19.97 -6.49
CA ASP A 459 -3.76 19.36 -7.62
C ASP A 459 -2.91 18.27 -8.30
N THR A 460 -3.55 17.48 -9.17
CA THR A 460 -2.95 16.37 -9.92
C THR A 460 -1.61 16.68 -10.61
N LYS A 461 -1.41 17.86 -11.19
CA LYS A 461 -0.11 18.22 -11.80
C LYS A 461 0.94 18.66 -10.78
N GLN A 462 0.50 19.26 -9.68
CA GLN A 462 1.40 19.83 -8.66
C GLN A 462 1.99 18.73 -7.77
N ILE A 463 1.20 17.72 -7.43
CA ILE A 463 1.61 16.62 -6.53
C ILE A 463 2.63 15.65 -7.16
N GLU A 464 2.87 15.72 -8.47
CA GLU A 464 3.88 14.88 -9.15
C GLU A 464 5.26 15.03 -8.50
N ALA A 465 5.60 16.22 -7.99
CA ALA A 465 6.88 16.48 -7.33
C ALA A 465 7.03 15.67 -6.02
N LEU A 466 5.95 15.50 -5.25
CA LEU A 466 5.95 14.66 -4.05
C LEU A 466 6.19 13.20 -4.44
N HIS A 467 5.40 12.68 -5.38
CA HIS A 467 5.51 11.30 -5.86
C HIS A 467 6.92 10.99 -6.40
N MET A 468 7.51 11.90 -7.16
CA MET A 468 8.88 11.77 -7.66
C MET A 468 9.94 11.80 -6.57
N THR A 469 9.73 12.58 -5.50
CA THR A 469 10.63 12.64 -4.34
C THR A 469 10.59 11.32 -3.57
N VAL A 470 9.40 10.83 -3.24
CA VAL A 470 9.19 9.54 -2.57
C VAL A 470 9.80 8.41 -3.41
N LYS A 471 9.49 8.39 -4.71
CA LYS A 471 10.03 7.40 -5.66
C LYS A 471 11.55 7.41 -5.70
N ALA A 472 12.20 8.58 -5.80
CA ALA A 472 13.65 8.67 -5.84
C ALA A 472 14.31 8.08 -4.58
N CYS A 473 13.62 8.14 -3.44
CA CYS A 473 14.12 7.61 -2.19
C CYS A 473 13.79 6.11 -1.99
N ILE A 474 12.63 5.64 -2.47
CA ILE A 474 12.15 4.26 -2.24
C ILE A 474 12.54 3.31 -3.38
N VAL A 475 12.67 3.75 -4.62
CA VAL A 475 12.95 2.89 -5.78
C VAL A 475 14.46 2.88 -6.09
N ASP A 476 15.02 1.69 -6.34
CA ASP A 476 16.44 1.51 -6.66
C ASP A 476 16.73 1.71 -8.16
N SER A 477 16.50 2.92 -8.70
CA SER A 477 16.66 3.17 -10.15
C SER A 477 18.11 3.13 -10.64
N MET A 478 19.09 3.28 -9.76
CA MET A 478 20.52 3.37 -10.12
C MET A 478 21.36 2.21 -9.58
N GLY A 479 20.76 1.25 -8.88
CA GLY A 479 21.47 0.08 -8.32
C GLY A 479 22.47 0.47 -7.24
N SER A 480 21.96 0.97 -6.11
CA SER A 480 22.77 1.40 -4.95
C SER A 480 23.65 0.29 -4.35
N GLY A 481 23.41 -0.97 -4.71
CA GLY A 481 24.25 -2.11 -4.34
C GLY A 481 24.13 -2.49 -2.86
N LEU A 482 25.15 -3.19 -2.35
CA LEU A 482 25.25 -3.55 -0.94
C LEU A 482 26.30 -2.68 -0.25
N THR A 483 26.02 -2.27 0.98
CA THR A 483 27.01 -1.63 1.86
C THR A 483 28.12 -2.62 2.22
N ALA A 484 29.19 -2.12 2.84
CA ALA A 484 30.26 -2.97 3.37
C ALA A 484 29.75 -4.02 4.40
N ALA A 485 28.64 -3.76 5.06
CA ALA A 485 27.96 -4.66 5.99
C ALA A 485 26.93 -5.60 5.31
N GLY A 486 26.89 -5.64 3.98
CA GLY A 486 25.97 -6.47 3.20
C GLY A 486 24.51 -5.99 3.22
N GLU A 487 24.25 -4.76 3.63
CA GLU A 487 22.92 -4.16 3.67
C GLU A 487 22.57 -3.50 2.33
N ASN A 488 21.33 -3.63 1.87
CA ASN A 488 20.83 -2.80 0.78
C ASN A 488 20.06 -1.61 1.39
N LEU A 489 20.57 -0.38 1.18
CA LEU A 489 19.98 0.81 1.79
C LEU A 489 18.59 1.15 1.23
N GLN A 490 18.28 0.77 -0.02
CA GLN A 490 16.93 0.91 -0.54
C GLN A 490 15.93 0.05 0.24
N LYS A 491 16.29 -1.20 0.53
CA LYS A 491 15.46 -2.09 1.37
C LYS A 491 15.26 -1.51 2.76
N THR A 492 16.31 -0.94 3.34
CA THR A 492 16.23 -0.29 4.66
C THR A 492 15.29 0.91 4.66
N ARG A 493 15.33 1.75 3.61
CA ARG A 493 14.37 2.85 3.45
C ARG A 493 12.94 2.35 3.29
N CYS A 494 12.70 1.27 2.54
CA CYS A 494 11.38 0.64 2.47
C CYS A 494 10.88 0.19 3.85
N LYS A 495 11.76 -0.41 4.67
CA LYS A 495 11.42 -0.82 6.04
C LYS A 495 11.08 0.39 6.91
N MET A 496 11.95 1.39 6.96
CA MET A 496 11.69 2.61 7.76
C MET A 496 10.39 3.31 7.36
N PHE A 497 10.12 3.39 6.06
CA PHE A 497 8.91 4.05 5.55
C PHE A 497 7.61 3.38 6.03
N LEU A 498 7.60 2.06 6.24
CA LEU A 498 6.42 1.36 6.78
C LEU A 498 6.50 1.10 8.28
N ALA A 499 7.68 1.16 8.88
CA ALA A 499 7.85 1.03 10.32
C ALA A 499 7.34 2.26 11.08
N LEU A 500 7.48 3.45 10.49
CA LEU A 500 7.14 4.71 11.15
C LEU A 500 5.77 5.23 10.70
N ASP A 501 4.99 5.77 11.62
CA ASP A 501 3.62 6.27 11.36
C ASP A 501 3.55 7.32 10.27
N CYS A 502 4.46 8.30 10.28
CA CYS A 502 4.50 9.34 9.26
C CYS A 502 4.63 8.76 7.84
N GLY A 503 5.36 7.65 7.67
CA GLY A 503 5.50 7.00 6.38
C GLY A 503 4.27 6.15 5.99
N LYS A 504 3.66 5.46 6.95
CA LYS A 504 2.38 4.74 6.74
C LYS A 504 1.24 5.70 6.36
N ASN A 505 1.14 6.82 7.06
CA ASN A 505 0.15 7.86 6.80
C ASN A 505 0.39 8.52 5.43
N LEU A 506 1.66 8.83 5.10
CA LEU A 506 1.99 9.34 3.77
C LEU A 506 1.59 8.36 2.66
N LEU A 507 1.79 7.05 2.84
CA LEU A 507 1.31 6.06 1.88
C LEU A 507 -0.21 6.08 1.74
N ARG A 508 -0.94 6.17 2.86
CA ARG A 508 -2.40 6.24 2.88
C ARG A 508 -2.87 7.43 2.05
N GLU A 509 -2.40 8.63 2.36
CA GLU A 509 -2.84 9.86 1.67
C GLU A 509 -2.47 9.86 0.19
N MET A 510 -1.30 9.31 -0.19
CA MET A 510 -0.95 9.14 -1.62
C MET A 510 -1.91 8.18 -2.36
N LEU A 511 -2.37 7.11 -1.70
CA LEU A 511 -3.32 6.16 -2.29
C LEU A 511 -4.75 6.72 -2.32
N VAL A 512 -5.16 7.41 -1.27
CA VAL A 512 -6.45 8.12 -1.20
C VAL A 512 -6.52 9.18 -2.29
N PHE A 513 -5.45 9.95 -2.50
CA PHE A 513 -5.37 10.90 -3.61
C PHE A 513 -5.65 10.25 -4.97
N ILE A 514 -5.05 9.08 -5.24
CA ILE A 514 -5.30 8.33 -6.47
C ILE A 514 -6.75 7.88 -6.58
N ALA A 515 -7.40 7.52 -5.45
CA ALA A 515 -8.81 7.15 -5.42
C ALA A 515 -9.70 8.35 -5.74
N VAL A 516 -9.56 9.44 -4.99
CA VAL A 516 -10.39 10.66 -5.09
C VAL A 516 -10.28 11.30 -6.47
N TRP A 517 -9.06 11.37 -7.02
CA TRP A 517 -8.83 11.93 -8.35
C TRP A 517 -8.96 10.91 -9.48
N GLU A 518 -9.54 9.73 -9.18
CA GLU A 518 -9.79 8.62 -10.11
C GLU A 518 -8.61 8.32 -11.06
N GLN A 519 -7.38 8.33 -10.53
CA GLN A 519 -6.21 8.20 -11.40
C GLN A 519 -6.18 6.82 -12.05
N THR A 520 -6.11 6.81 -13.37
CA THR A 520 -6.03 5.65 -14.26
C THR A 520 -4.59 5.18 -14.45
N ASP A 521 -4.42 3.97 -14.97
CA ASP A 521 -3.10 3.37 -15.22
C ASP A 521 -2.26 4.06 -16.30
N GLN A 522 -2.89 4.92 -17.10
CA GLN A 522 -2.22 5.76 -18.10
C GLN A 522 -1.61 7.03 -17.50
N GLN A 523 -2.06 7.44 -16.32
CA GLN A 523 -1.59 8.68 -15.69
C GLN A 523 -0.26 8.45 -14.97
N PHE A 524 0.57 9.49 -15.00
CA PHE A 524 1.94 9.45 -14.50
C PHE A 524 2.01 9.09 -13.01
N ILE A 525 1.14 9.69 -12.19
CA ILE A 525 1.07 9.43 -10.74
C ILE A 525 0.87 7.94 -10.45
N PHE A 526 -0.11 7.32 -11.12
CA PHE A 526 -0.39 5.90 -10.92
C PHE A 526 0.83 5.02 -11.24
N GLN A 527 1.50 5.29 -12.36
CA GLN A 527 2.69 4.52 -12.79
C GLN A 527 3.87 4.69 -11.83
N ILE A 528 4.06 5.88 -11.27
CA ILE A 528 5.11 6.15 -10.29
C ILE A 528 4.82 5.45 -8.96
N THR A 529 3.57 5.51 -8.48
CA THR A 529 3.15 4.80 -7.28
C THR A 529 3.25 3.29 -7.44
N ALA A 530 2.94 2.75 -8.62
CA ALA A 530 3.10 1.32 -8.91
C ALA A 530 4.56 0.84 -8.69
N GLN A 531 5.56 1.65 -9.09
CA GLN A 531 6.98 1.34 -8.87
C GLN A 531 7.37 1.38 -7.38
N ILE A 532 6.73 2.26 -6.60
CA ILE A 532 6.89 2.30 -5.14
C ILE A 532 6.31 1.04 -4.50
N ILE A 533 5.09 0.65 -4.89
CA ILE A 533 4.43 -0.57 -4.40
C ILE A 533 5.23 -1.83 -4.76
N GLU A 534 5.78 -1.92 -5.97
CA GLU A 534 6.66 -3.01 -6.38
C GLU A 534 7.94 -3.08 -5.52
N SER A 535 8.46 -1.94 -5.08
CA SER A 535 9.61 -1.88 -4.16
C SER A 535 9.26 -2.44 -2.77
N PHE A 536 8.04 -2.20 -2.26
CA PHE A 536 7.57 -2.83 -1.02
C PHE A 536 7.31 -4.32 -1.20
N HIS A 537 6.84 -4.75 -2.37
CA HIS A 537 6.69 -6.17 -2.71
C HIS A 537 8.01 -6.93 -2.64
N HIS A 538 9.08 -6.36 -3.22
CA HIS A 538 10.43 -6.94 -3.16
C HIS A 538 11.00 -7.06 -1.74
N ASN A 539 10.41 -6.36 -0.78
CA ASN A 539 10.76 -6.39 0.64
C ASN A 539 9.79 -7.21 1.52
N ALA A 540 8.80 -7.87 0.91
CA ALA A 540 7.74 -8.64 1.59
C ALA A 540 6.94 -7.81 2.62
N LEU A 541 6.74 -6.53 2.30
CA LEU A 541 6.07 -5.56 3.18
C LEU A 541 4.62 -5.26 2.77
N LEU A 542 4.16 -5.72 1.60
CA LEU A 542 2.78 -5.46 1.14
C LEU A 542 1.69 -6.03 2.07
N PRO A 543 1.83 -7.23 2.68
CA PRO A 543 0.85 -7.70 3.66
C PRO A 543 0.72 -6.79 4.87
N TYR A 544 1.84 -6.27 5.37
CA TYR A 544 1.85 -5.32 6.47
C TYR A 544 1.21 -3.98 6.06
N ALA A 545 1.60 -3.43 4.91
CA ALA A 545 1.01 -2.21 4.38
C ALA A 545 -0.52 -2.35 4.16
N TRP A 546 -0.98 -3.49 3.66
CA TRP A 546 -2.39 -3.79 3.48
C TRP A 546 -3.18 -3.67 4.80
N ASN A 547 -2.65 -4.22 5.89
CA ASN A 547 -3.31 -4.18 7.18
C ASN A 547 -3.23 -2.78 7.83
N SER A 548 -2.10 -2.07 7.67
CA SER A 548 -1.94 -0.72 8.25
C SER A 548 -2.77 0.36 7.57
N LEU A 549 -3.19 0.14 6.32
CA LEU A 549 -4.00 1.07 5.54
C LEU A 549 -5.51 0.91 5.76
N ARG A 550 -5.93 -0.04 6.59
CA ARG A 550 -7.33 -0.38 6.80
C ARG A 550 -8.07 0.69 7.61
N ILE A 551 -9.35 0.84 7.28
CA ILE A 551 -10.37 1.57 8.06
C ILE A 551 -11.40 0.52 8.50
N LEU A 552 -11.87 0.57 9.75
CA LEU A 552 -12.73 -0.47 10.33
C LEU A 552 -14.13 -0.55 9.75
N LYS A 553 -14.73 0.62 9.46
CA LYS A 553 -16.06 0.76 8.85
C LYS A 553 -16.12 0.10 7.47
N ASP A 554 -15.05 0.24 6.68
CA ASP A 554 -14.99 -0.27 5.32
C ASP A 554 -14.65 -1.77 5.25
N ILE A 555 -15.35 -2.52 4.38
CA ILE A 555 -14.96 -3.90 4.02
C ILE A 555 -13.57 -3.89 3.35
N VAL A 556 -13.39 -2.95 2.43
CA VAL A 556 -12.11 -2.61 1.78
C VAL A 556 -12.03 -1.10 1.69
N SER A 557 -11.06 -0.50 2.38
CA SER A 557 -10.88 0.95 2.40
C SER A 557 -10.47 1.51 1.02
N PRO A 558 -10.68 2.81 0.73
CA PRO A 558 -10.23 3.44 -0.51
C PRO A 558 -8.73 3.22 -0.80
N ALA A 559 -7.88 3.37 0.21
CA ALA A 559 -6.44 3.14 0.10
C ALA A 559 -6.12 1.67 -0.27
N GLN A 560 -6.79 0.70 0.37
CA GLN A 560 -6.65 -0.73 0.03
C GLN A 560 -7.14 -1.04 -1.39
N THR A 561 -8.24 -0.43 -1.83
CA THR A 561 -8.77 -0.59 -3.18
C THR A 561 -7.74 -0.13 -4.22
N VAL A 562 -7.12 1.04 -4.02
CA VAL A 562 -6.04 1.53 -4.90
C VAL A 562 -4.80 0.66 -4.81
N LEU A 563 -4.40 0.23 -3.61
CA LEU A 563 -3.28 -0.70 -3.46
C LEU A 563 -3.50 -1.99 -4.26
N LEU A 564 -4.71 -2.55 -4.21
CA LEU A 564 -5.07 -3.73 -4.98
C LEU A 564 -5.09 -3.46 -6.49
N ARG A 565 -5.49 -2.26 -6.93
CA ARG A 565 -5.37 -1.82 -8.35
C ARG A 565 -3.92 -1.79 -8.81
N LEU A 566 -3.02 -1.25 -8.01
CA LEU A 566 -1.58 -1.17 -8.31
C LEU A 566 -0.93 -2.56 -8.33
N ILE A 567 -1.29 -3.43 -7.40
CA ILE A 567 -0.86 -4.84 -7.38
C ILE A 567 -1.38 -5.57 -8.63
N ASN A 568 -2.66 -5.37 -8.99
CA ASN A 568 -3.24 -5.97 -10.19
C ASN A 568 -2.52 -5.50 -11.46
N TYR A 569 -2.18 -4.20 -11.54
CA TYR A 569 -1.36 -3.65 -12.63
C TYR A 569 0.01 -4.33 -12.72
N MET A 570 0.70 -4.53 -11.60
CA MET A 570 1.98 -5.25 -11.54
C MET A 570 1.85 -6.68 -12.09
N PHE A 571 0.80 -7.42 -11.72
CA PHE A 571 0.57 -8.78 -12.24
C PHE A 571 0.20 -8.81 -13.72
N ARG A 572 -0.58 -7.84 -14.21
CA ARG A 572 -0.89 -7.70 -15.64
C ARG A 572 0.37 -7.49 -16.46
N ALA A 573 1.27 -6.63 -15.98
CA ALA A 573 2.55 -6.37 -16.65
C ALA A 573 3.46 -7.63 -16.71
N ARG A 574 3.27 -8.58 -15.79
CA ARG A 574 4.04 -9.83 -15.72
C ARG A 574 3.38 -11.02 -16.42
N LYS A 575 2.15 -10.89 -16.91
CA LYS A 575 1.37 -12.02 -17.49
C LYS A 575 2.09 -12.76 -18.62
N ASP A 576 2.79 -12.03 -19.48
CA ASP A 576 3.55 -12.58 -20.61
C ASP A 576 5.07 -12.60 -20.35
N SER A 577 5.48 -12.38 -19.10
CA SER A 577 6.90 -12.26 -18.72
C SER A 577 7.50 -13.62 -18.35
N PRO A 578 8.76 -13.90 -18.74
CA PRO A 578 9.49 -15.08 -18.28
C PRO A 578 9.92 -14.99 -16.80
N ILE A 579 9.49 -13.96 -16.06
CA ILE A 579 9.84 -13.76 -14.64
C ILE A 579 9.58 -15.00 -13.78
N TYR A 580 8.57 -15.81 -14.11
CA TYR A 580 8.26 -17.02 -13.36
C TYR A 580 9.22 -18.20 -13.62
N ASP A 581 10.23 -18.01 -14.48
CA ASP A 581 11.35 -18.94 -14.63
C ASP A 581 12.28 -18.89 -13.40
N ASP A 582 12.35 -17.78 -12.64
CA ASP A 582 13.06 -17.72 -11.35
C ASP A 582 12.12 -18.21 -10.22
N PRO A 583 12.43 -19.34 -9.55
CA PRO A 583 11.61 -19.86 -8.46
C PRO A 583 11.40 -18.88 -7.31
N ARG A 584 12.33 -17.93 -7.10
CA ARG A 584 12.23 -16.93 -6.04
C ARG A 584 11.20 -15.86 -6.35
N ASP A 585 11.14 -15.40 -7.59
CA ASP A 585 10.15 -14.43 -8.04
C ASP A 585 8.75 -15.06 -8.05
N TYR A 586 8.64 -16.28 -8.58
CA TYR A 586 7.41 -17.07 -8.46
C TYR A 586 6.98 -17.22 -6.99
N SER A 587 7.89 -17.63 -6.10
CA SER A 587 7.57 -17.84 -4.69
C SER A 587 7.12 -16.56 -3.98
N ARG A 588 7.77 -15.42 -4.27
CA ARG A 588 7.39 -14.11 -3.72
C ARG A 588 5.98 -13.73 -4.15
N ASP A 589 5.70 -13.85 -5.45
CA ASP A 589 4.42 -13.49 -6.04
C ASP A 589 3.30 -14.41 -5.52
N ALA A 590 3.55 -15.72 -5.43
CA ALA A 590 2.61 -16.70 -4.89
C ALA A 590 2.25 -16.43 -3.42
N LYS A 591 3.19 -15.96 -2.59
CA LYS A 591 2.92 -15.59 -1.18
C LYS A 591 2.03 -14.36 -1.06
N LEU A 592 2.25 -13.35 -1.90
CA LEU A 592 1.36 -12.18 -1.93
C LEU A 592 -0.06 -12.57 -2.38
N ILE A 593 -0.17 -13.41 -3.42
CA ILE A 593 -1.46 -13.92 -3.88
C ILE A 593 -2.14 -14.73 -2.76
N HIS A 594 -1.40 -15.58 -2.05
CA HIS A 594 -1.90 -16.33 -0.89
C HIS A 594 -2.47 -15.40 0.17
N PHE A 595 -1.72 -14.37 0.59
CA PHE A 595 -2.19 -13.41 1.58
C PHE A 595 -3.49 -12.71 1.15
N LEU A 596 -3.51 -12.11 -0.04
CA LEU A 596 -4.68 -11.36 -0.54
C LEU A 596 -5.88 -12.27 -0.75
N TYR A 597 -5.68 -13.47 -1.30
CA TYR A 597 -6.77 -14.41 -1.53
C TYR A 597 -7.31 -14.98 -0.21
N ASN A 598 -6.44 -15.23 0.76
CA ASN A 598 -6.87 -15.61 2.11
C ASN A 598 -7.70 -14.49 2.74
N TYR A 599 -7.29 -13.23 2.62
CA TYR A 599 -8.08 -12.08 3.09
C TYR A 599 -9.45 -11.99 2.40
N PHE A 600 -9.50 -12.20 1.08
CA PHE A 600 -10.74 -12.26 0.31
C PHE A 600 -11.71 -13.31 0.85
N ARG A 601 -11.23 -14.55 1.04
CA ARG A 601 -11.98 -15.68 1.60
C ARG A 601 -12.46 -15.42 3.03
N CYS A 602 -11.59 -14.85 3.85
CA CYS A 602 -11.80 -14.75 5.28
C CYS A 602 -12.67 -13.57 5.70
N ARG A 603 -12.73 -12.51 4.88
CA ARG A 603 -13.32 -11.24 5.26
C ARG A 603 -14.23 -10.64 4.19
N VAL A 604 -13.68 -10.36 3.01
CA VAL A 604 -14.42 -9.65 1.95
C VAL A 604 -15.68 -10.41 1.53
N VAL A 605 -15.54 -11.70 1.24
CA VAL A 605 -16.67 -12.53 0.79
C VAL A 605 -17.73 -12.70 1.88
N PRO A 606 -17.39 -13.10 3.13
CA PRO A 606 -18.36 -13.15 4.23
C PRO A 606 -19.14 -11.86 4.44
N ASP A 607 -18.47 -10.71 4.46
CA ASP A 607 -19.12 -9.41 4.71
C ASP A 607 -20.05 -9.02 3.56
N CYS A 608 -19.62 -9.17 2.30
CA CYS A 608 -20.48 -8.92 1.14
C CYS A 608 -21.70 -9.86 1.10
N ILE A 609 -21.51 -11.15 1.43
CA ILE A 609 -22.62 -12.12 1.51
C ILE A 609 -23.63 -11.69 2.57
N ALA A 610 -23.17 -11.16 3.70
CA ALA A 610 -24.05 -10.74 4.77
C ALA A 610 -24.93 -9.52 4.37
N LEU A 611 -24.36 -8.55 3.64
CA LEU A 611 -25.12 -7.44 3.06
C LEU A 611 -26.17 -7.93 2.05
N MET A 612 -25.78 -8.82 1.13
CA MET A 612 -26.71 -9.43 0.16
C MET A 612 -27.81 -10.26 0.85
N TYR A 613 -27.48 -10.91 1.96
CA TYR A 613 -28.44 -11.63 2.79
C TYR A 613 -29.45 -10.67 3.43
N ALA A 614 -29.01 -9.54 3.98
CA ALA A 614 -29.91 -8.51 4.50
C ALA A 614 -30.87 -7.99 3.41
N GLN A 615 -30.37 -7.75 2.19
CA GLN A 615 -31.21 -7.42 1.03
C GLN A 615 -32.24 -8.52 0.72
N ALA A 616 -31.85 -9.80 0.82
CA ALA A 616 -32.74 -10.94 0.60
C ALA A 616 -33.86 -11.02 1.66
N GLN A 617 -33.56 -10.74 2.92
CA GLN A 617 -34.56 -10.72 4.00
C GLN A 617 -35.61 -9.63 3.76
N ILE A 618 -35.19 -8.42 3.36
CA ILE A 618 -36.12 -7.34 3.02
C ILE A 618 -36.94 -7.70 1.78
N ARG A 619 -36.29 -8.24 0.75
CA ARG A 619 -36.95 -8.67 -0.50
C ARG A 619 -38.02 -9.75 -0.29
N THR A 620 -37.84 -10.61 0.70
CA THR A 620 -38.79 -11.68 1.06
C THR A 620 -39.83 -11.24 2.10
N ASN A 621 -39.86 -9.95 2.47
CA ASN A 621 -40.68 -9.38 3.54
C ASN A 621 -40.45 -10.03 4.92
N ALA A 622 -39.24 -10.56 5.16
CA ALA A 622 -38.84 -11.12 6.45
C ALA A 622 -38.22 -10.07 7.39
N ALA A 623 -37.73 -8.94 6.86
CA ALA A 623 -37.22 -7.79 7.60
C ALA A 623 -37.77 -6.47 7.00
N HIS A 624 -37.80 -5.39 7.79
CA HIS A 624 -38.25 -4.09 7.32
C HIS A 624 -37.10 -3.31 6.65
N ALA A 625 -37.43 -2.43 5.70
CA ALA A 625 -36.43 -1.68 4.94
C ALA A 625 -35.60 -0.70 5.80
N SER A 626 -36.17 -0.21 6.91
CA SER A 626 -35.47 0.62 7.90
C SER A 626 -34.39 -0.12 8.68
N ASP A 627 -34.45 -1.45 8.68
CA ASP A 627 -33.53 -2.29 9.45
C ASP A 627 -32.28 -2.63 8.62
N PHE A 628 -32.13 -2.03 7.44
CA PHE A 628 -30.95 -2.22 6.61
C PHE A 628 -29.76 -1.51 7.24
N PRO A 629 -28.61 -2.18 7.40
CA PRO A 629 -27.63 -1.78 8.40
C PRO A 629 -26.62 -0.74 7.90
N VAL A 630 -26.64 -0.38 6.61
CA VAL A 630 -25.65 0.50 5.96
C VAL A 630 -26.31 1.45 4.97
N ASP A 631 -25.63 2.56 4.66
CA ASP A 631 -26.10 3.54 3.68
C ASP A 631 -25.74 3.16 2.22
N LEU A 632 -26.00 4.07 1.28
CA LEU A 632 -25.71 3.82 -0.14
C LEU A 632 -24.21 3.89 -0.45
N TRP A 633 -23.48 4.78 0.22
CA TRP A 633 -22.04 4.98 0.05
C TRP A 633 -21.27 3.75 0.50
N ASP A 634 -21.63 3.17 1.64
CA ASP A 634 -21.09 1.92 2.15
C ASP A 634 -21.32 0.76 1.16
N MET A 635 -22.51 0.71 0.53
CA MET A 635 -22.82 -0.29 -0.50
C MET A 635 -21.98 -0.11 -1.76
N GLU A 636 -21.73 1.12 -2.19
CA GLU A 636 -20.84 1.44 -3.31
C GLU A 636 -19.40 1.02 -3.00
N ARG A 637 -18.87 1.38 -1.82
CA ARG A 637 -17.52 0.98 -1.39
C ARG A 637 -17.38 -0.54 -1.27
N ALA A 638 -18.37 -1.22 -0.69
CA ALA A 638 -18.40 -2.68 -0.58
C ALA A 638 -18.34 -3.35 -1.96
N LYS A 639 -19.14 -2.86 -2.91
CA LYS A 639 -19.15 -3.34 -4.30
C LYS A 639 -17.84 -3.06 -5.01
N ASP A 640 -17.28 -1.87 -4.87
CA ASP A 640 -16.03 -1.47 -5.53
C ASP A 640 -14.85 -2.29 -5.01
N GLY A 641 -14.77 -2.50 -3.69
CA GLY A 641 -13.80 -3.40 -3.08
C GLY A 641 -13.93 -4.84 -3.58
N LEU A 642 -15.15 -5.39 -3.61
CA LEU A 642 -15.41 -6.74 -4.14
C LEU A 642 -15.05 -6.85 -5.62
N SER A 643 -15.46 -5.88 -6.44
CA SER A 643 -15.16 -5.80 -7.87
C SER A 643 -13.65 -5.80 -8.10
N GLN A 644 -12.90 -5.02 -7.32
CA GLN A 644 -11.45 -4.94 -7.45
C GLN A 644 -10.75 -6.26 -7.11
N TYR A 645 -11.24 -6.99 -6.11
CA TYR A 645 -10.78 -8.34 -5.79
C TYR A 645 -11.09 -9.34 -6.91
N LEU A 646 -12.28 -9.30 -7.48
CA LEU A 646 -12.64 -10.17 -8.60
C LEU A 646 -11.78 -9.86 -9.83
N ASP A 647 -11.48 -8.59 -10.10
CA ASP A 647 -10.55 -8.19 -11.17
C ASP A 647 -9.12 -8.67 -10.92
N PHE A 648 -8.65 -8.66 -9.67
CA PHE A 648 -7.36 -9.23 -9.29
C PHE A 648 -7.33 -10.75 -9.51
N ILE A 649 -8.32 -11.47 -8.98
CA ILE A 649 -8.44 -12.93 -9.13
C ILE A 649 -8.56 -13.33 -10.60
N SER A 650 -9.29 -12.56 -11.41
CA SER A 650 -9.41 -12.75 -12.85
C SER A 650 -8.05 -12.70 -13.55
N VAL A 651 -7.20 -11.74 -13.19
CA VAL A 651 -5.84 -11.65 -13.73
C VAL A 651 -4.99 -12.84 -13.31
N ILE A 652 -5.02 -13.24 -12.03
CA ILE A 652 -4.28 -14.41 -11.56
C ILE A 652 -4.77 -15.70 -12.24
N ALA A 653 -6.08 -15.87 -12.41
CA ALA A 653 -6.66 -16.99 -13.14
C ALA A 653 -6.23 -17.00 -14.62
N ASP A 654 -5.82 -15.87 -15.18
CA ASP A 654 -5.35 -15.77 -16.55
C ASP A 654 -3.84 -16.02 -16.71
N ILE A 655 -3.06 -15.97 -15.63
CA ILE A 655 -1.63 -16.30 -15.62
C ILE A 655 -1.48 -17.83 -15.53
N PRO A 656 -0.96 -18.51 -16.57
CA PRO A 656 -0.89 -19.98 -16.59
C PRO A 656 -0.14 -20.59 -15.39
N GLU A 657 0.95 -19.96 -14.97
CA GLU A 657 1.85 -20.42 -13.91
C GLU A 657 1.21 -20.28 -12.53
N MET A 658 0.29 -19.32 -12.34
CA MET A 658 -0.34 -19.02 -11.05
C MET A 658 -1.76 -19.56 -10.92
N ARG A 659 -2.44 -19.86 -12.03
CA ARG A 659 -3.84 -20.34 -12.06
C ARG A 659 -4.08 -21.52 -11.12
N HIS A 660 -3.15 -22.46 -11.05
CA HIS A 660 -3.31 -23.67 -10.25
C HIS A 660 -3.49 -23.36 -8.75
N LEU A 661 -2.89 -22.28 -8.24
CA LEU A 661 -3.05 -21.86 -6.84
C LEU A 661 -4.53 -21.66 -6.48
N LEU A 662 -5.28 -20.96 -7.34
CA LEU A 662 -6.72 -20.72 -7.13
C LEU A 662 -7.55 -22.00 -7.23
N ILE A 663 -7.12 -22.97 -8.04
CA ILE A 663 -7.81 -24.26 -8.19
C ILE A 663 -7.56 -25.13 -6.95
N ASP A 664 -6.30 -25.20 -6.51
CA ASP A 664 -5.89 -26.01 -5.36
C ASP A 664 -6.48 -25.47 -4.05
N TRP A 665 -6.64 -24.15 -3.96
CA TRP A 665 -7.32 -23.50 -2.83
C TRP A 665 -8.86 -23.56 -2.92
N ASP A 666 -9.43 -24.16 -3.96
CA ASP A 666 -10.88 -24.28 -4.20
C ASP A 666 -11.60 -22.92 -4.24
N ALA A 667 -11.12 -22.01 -5.08
CA ALA A 667 -11.73 -20.70 -5.27
C ALA A 667 -13.13 -20.73 -5.88
N THR A 668 -13.54 -21.89 -6.37
CA THR A 668 -14.88 -22.14 -6.88
C THR A 668 -15.94 -21.89 -5.81
N TYR A 669 -15.65 -22.19 -4.54
CA TYR A 669 -16.60 -22.02 -3.44
C TYR A 669 -17.06 -20.56 -3.29
N GLU A 670 -16.15 -19.60 -3.12
CA GLU A 670 -16.47 -18.18 -2.90
C GLU A 670 -17.30 -17.61 -4.05
N LEU A 671 -16.91 -17.96 -5.29
CA LEU A 671 -17.56 -17.52 -6.51
C LEU A 671 -19.01 -18.04 -6.59
N VAL A 672 -19.23 -19.32 -6.26
CA VAL A 672 -20.58 -19.91 -6.22
C VAL A 672 -21.40 -19.35 -5.06
N ALA A 673 -20.80 -19.12 -3.89
CA ALA A 673 -21.47 -18.54 -2.73
C ALA A 673 -21.98 -17.12 -3.03
N LEU A 674 -21.14 -16.27 -3.64
CA LEU A 674 -21.52 -14.94 -4.09
C LEU A 674 -22.64 -14.98 -5.15
N LEU A 675 -22.56 -15.88 -6.15
CA LEU A 675 -23.65 -16.02 -7.14
C LEU A 675 -24.99 -16.38 -6.50
N LYS A 676 -24.98 -17.29 -5.51
CA LYS A 676 -26.19 -17.67 -4.76
C LYS A 676 -26.74 -16.50 -3.95
N ALA A 677 -25.88 -15.76 -3.26
CA ALA A 677 -26.27 -14.59 -2.48
C ALA A 677 -26.87 -13.48 -3.38
N LEU A 678 -26.23 -13.19 -4.52
CA LEU A 678 -26.72 -12.25 -5.53
C LEU A 678 -28.07 -12.68 -6.13
N GLU A 679 -28.29 -13.98 -6.35
CA GLU A 679 -29.57 -14.47 -6.85
C GLU A 679 -30.71 -14.24 -5.84
N GLN A 680 -30.44 -14.42 -4.56
CA GLN A 680 -31.43 -14.28 -3.50
C GLN A 680 -31.69 -12.81 -3.15
N GLY A 681 -30.63 -12.01 -3.02
CA GLY A 681 -30.71 -10.63 -2.55
C GLY A 681 -31.07 -9.61 -3.63
N VAL A 682 -30.63 -9.81 -4.88
CA VAL A 682 -30.69 -8.77 -5.92
C VAL A 682 -31.78 -9.07 -6.95
N ALA A 683 -32.69 -8.11 -7.11
CA ALA A 683 -33.73 -8.18 -8.15
C ALA A 683 -33.10 -8.08 -9.56
N ARG A 684 -33.55 -8.91 -10.50
CA ARG A 684 -33.14 -8.78 -11.90
C ARG A 684 -33.79 -7.56 -12.54
N LYS A 685 -33.04 -6.80 -13.31
CA LYS A 685 -33.60 -5.72 -14.13
C LYS A 685 -34.25 -6.31 -15.37
N ALA A 686 -35.57 -6.17 -15.49
CA ALA A 686 -36.32 -6.63 -16.66
C ALA A 686 -36.03 -5.76 -17.89
N LEU A 687 -36.22 -6.33 -19.09
CA LEU A 687 -36.29 -5.55 -20.33
C LEU A 687 -37.52 -4.64 -20.25
N VAL A 688 -37.32 -3.32 -20.12
CA VAL A 688 -38.43 -2.37 -20.26
C VAL A 688 -38.95 -2.48 -21.69
N PRO A 689 -40.22 -2.83 -21.93
CA PRO A 689 -40.79 -2.81 -23.26
C PRO A 689 -40.84 -1.35 -23.74
N SER A 690 -40.28 -1.08 -24.92
CA SER A 690 -40.41 0.21 -25.59
C SER A 690 -41.90 0.61 -25.66
N PRO A 691 -42.30 1.87 -25.34
CA PRO A 691 -43.68 2.30 -25.43
C PRO A 691 -44.08 2.38 -26.91
N GLY A 692 -44.48 1.24 -27.45
CA GLY A 692 -44.70 1.04 -28.88
C GLY A 692 -45.27 -0.33 -29.19
N SER A 693 -46.19 -0.84 -28.37
CA SER A 693 -47.09 -1.91 -28.79
C SER A 693 -48.38 -1.81 -27.98
N GLY A 694 -49.43 -1.32 -28.63
CA GLY A 694 -50.71 -1.02 -28.00
C GLY A 694 -51.48 -2.29 -27.63
N THR A 695 -52.12 -2.26 -26.47
CA THR A 695 -53.47 -2.81 -26.28
C THR A 695 -54.10 -2.15 -25.06
N SER A 696 -55.30 -1.66 -25.29
CA SER A 696 -56.12 -0.81 -24.43
C SER A 696 -56.62 -1.55 -23.18
N GLY A 697 -56.69 -0.85 -22.04
CA GLY A 697 -57.58 -1.27 -20.94
C GLY A 697 -57.14 -0.83 -19.55
N ASP A 698 -57.89 0.15 -19.01
CA ASP A 698 -58.13 0.40 -17.59
C ASP A 698 -57.13 1.25 -16.78
N ARG A 699 -57.31 2.57 -16.88
CA ARG A 699 -56.87 3.55 -15.89
C ARG A 699 -57.98 3.71 -14.85
N SER A 700 -57.76 3.21 -13.63
CA SER A 700 -58.50 3.69 -12.45
C SER A 700 -57.72 4.83 -11.80
N TYR A 701 -58.25 6.04 -11.97
CA TYR A 701 -57.91 7.24 -11.21
C TYR A 701 -58.65 7.21 -9.88
N SER A 702 -57.94 7.37 -8.77
CA SER A 702 -58.50 7.92 -7.53
C SER A 702 -58.07 9.38 -7.49
N ALA A 703 -59.04 10.27 -7.65
CA ALA A 703 -58.89 11.71 -7.59
C ALA A 703 -59.11 12.19 -6.15
N GLU A 704 -58.21 13.03 -5.66
CA GLU A 704 -58.48 14.15 -4.76
C GLU A 704 -57.17 14.96 -4.57
N ASP A 705 -56.98 16.02 -5.36
CA ASP A 705 -56.71 17.37 -4.84
C ASP A 705 -56.77 18.44 -5.97
N PRO A 706 -57.23 19.67 -5.68
CA PRO A 706 -57.63 20.64 -6.68
C PRO A 706 -56.45 21.49 -7.22
N ALA A 707 -56.70 22.05 -8.39
CA ALA A 707 -55.76 22.81 -9.21
C ALA A 707 -55.11 24.02 -8.50
N ASP A 708 -53.79 24.17 -8.69
CA ASP A 708 -53.14 25.48 -8.75
C ASP A 708 -52.06 25.52 -9.84
N ASN A 709 -51.75 26.74 -10.26
CA ASN A 709 -51.31 27.21 -11.56
C ASN A 709 -49.92 26.75 -12.04
N GLY A 710 -49.76 26.83 -13.36
CA GLY A 710 -48.59 26.40 -14.10
C GLY A 710 -47.27 27.07 -13.71
N HIS A 711 -46.28 26.23 -13.43
CA HIS A 711 -44.86 26.44 -13.74
C HIS A 711 -44.25 25.07 -14.12
N PRO A 712 -43.39 24.97 -15.14
CA PRO A 712 -42.66 23.73 -15.40
C PRO A 712 -41.69 23.50 -14.24
N ARG A 713 -41.98 22.50 -13.40
CA ARG A 713 -41.02 22.03 -12.39
C ARG A 713 -39.73 21.65 -13.12
N PRO A 714 -38.54 22.10 -12.65
CA PRO A 714 -37.30 21.49 -13.10
C PRO A 714 -37.43 20.00 -12.82
N THR A 715 -37.09 19.18 -13.81
CA THR A 715 -36.92 17.74 -13.59
C THR A 715 -35.90 17.58 -12.48
N LEU A 716 -36.37 17.27 -11.27
CA LEU A 716 -35.54 16.76 -10.19
C LEU A 716 -34.66 15.66 -10.79
N PRO A 717 -33.34 15.63 -10.50
CA PRO A 717 -32.53 14.46 -10.78
C PRO A 717 -33.21 13.23 -10.14
N PRO A 718 -33.06 12.01 -10.69
CA PRO A 718 -33.76 10.84 -10.16
C PRO A 718 -33.47 10.70 -8.66
N LEU A 719 -34.51 10.80 -7.82
CA LEU A 719 -34.38 10.59 -6.38
C LEU A 719 -33.87 9.17 -6.11
N HIS A 720 -32.64 9.10 -5.60
CA HIS A 720 -32.02 8.10 -4.72
C HIS A 720 -32.45 6.62 -4.88
N ASP A 721 -31.55 5.79 -5.41
CA ASP A 721 -31.61 4.34 -5.23
C ASP A 721 -31.45 4.01 -3.73
N THR A 722 -32.47 3.43 -3.11
CA THR A 722 -32.41 3.05 -1.68
C THR A 722 -31.36 1.96 -1.43
N PRO A 723 -30.54 2.00 -0.35
CA PRO A 723 -29.42 1.08 -0.11
C PRO A 723 -29.80 -0.41 -0.19
N PHE A 724 -30.94 -0.80 0.39
CA PHE A 724 -31.41 -2.19 0.37
C PHE A 724 -31.81 -2.70 -1.03
N LYS A 725 -31.97 -1.82 -2.04
CA LYS A 725 -32.20 -2.18 -3.45
C LYS A 725 -30.93 -2.11 -4.31
N PHE A 726 -29.77 -1.91 -3.69
CA PHE A 726 -28.51 -1.77 -4.41
C PHE A 726 -28.26 -2.94 -5.39
N PRO A 727 -27.90 -2.65 -6.66
CA PRO A 727 -28.01 -3.62 -7.74
C PRO A 727 -26.80 -4.53 -7.92
N TRP A 728 -25.65 -4.27 -7.27
CA TRP A 728 -24.40 -5.02 -7.46
C TRP A 728 -24.05 -5.29 -8.94
N ALA A 729 -24.25 -4.27 -9.79
CA ALA A 729 -24.12 -4.40 -11.23
C ALA A 729 -22.71 -4.85 -11.64
N GLY A 730 -22.62 -5.76 -12.61
CA GLY A 730 -21.36 -6.28 -13.15
C GLY A 730 -20.71 -7.43 -12.37
N ILE A 731 -21.01 -7.61 -11.08
CA ILE A 731 -20.35 -8.63 -10.22
C ILE A 731 -20.55 -10.05 -10.77
N LYS A 732 -21.76 -10.39 -11.23
CA LYS A 732 -22.02 -11.72 -11.82
C LYS A 732 -21.17 -11.98 -13.06
N ILE A 733 -20.91 -10.94 -13.88
CA ILE A 733 -20.09 -11.06 -15.09
C ILE A 733 -18.64 -11.38 -14.70
N GLN A 734 -18.06 -10.66 -13.74
CA GLN A 734 -16.70 -10.91 -13.26
C GLN A 734 -16.56 -12.33 -12.70
N ILE A 735 -17.51 -12.77 -11.87
CA ILE A 735 -17.51 -14.15 -11.33
C ILE A 735 -17.52 -15.18 -12.46
N LEU A 736 -18.37 -15.01 -13.48
CA LEU A 736 -18.45 -15.94 -14.61
C LEU A 736 -17.17 -15.95 -15.45
N ILE A 737 -16.49 -14.80 -15.60
CA ILE A 737 -15.19 -14.74 -16.28
C ILE A 737 -14.16 -15.59 -15.53
N ILE A 738 -14.07 -15.42 -14.20
CA ILE A 738 -13.14 -16.18 -13.37
C ILE A 738 -13.46 -17.68 -13.43
N LEU A 739 -14.71 -18.07 -13.17
CA LEU A 739 -15.13 -19.47 -13.21
C LEU A 739 -14.85 -20.10 -14.58
N THR A 740 -15.12 -19.38 -15.68
CA THR A 740 -14.78 -19.84 -17.03
C THR A 740 -13.29 -20.05 -17.19
N SER A 741 -12.45 -19.15 -16.66
CA SER A 741 -10.99 -19.31 -16.74
C SER A 741 -10.45 -20.46 -15.90
N LEU A 742 -11.03 -20.74 -14.74
CA LEU A 742 -10.65 -21.87 -13.89
C LEU A 742 -11.06 -23.22 -14.49
N VAL A 743 -12.29 -23.34 -15.00
CA VAL A 743 -12.79 -24.59 -15.61
C VAL A 743 -12.24 -24.83 -17.01
N ALA A 744 -11.73 -23.80 -17.69
CA ALA A 744 -11.18 -23.95 -19.02
C ALA A 744 -10.00 -24.96 -19.03
N PRO A 745 -9.82 -25.70 -20.13
CA PRO A 745 -8.70 -26.64 -20.24
C PRO A 745 -7.36 -25.93 -20.04
N SER A 746 -6.45 -26.57 -19.31
CA SER A 746 -5.13 -26.00 -18.99
C SER A 746 -4.16 -25.92 -20.18
N ASN A 747 -4.54 -26.41 -21.36
CA ASN A 747 -3.68 -26.34 -22.53
C ASN A 747 -3.68 -24.93 -23.15
N LYS A 748 -2.61 -24.62 -23.90
CA LYS A 748 -2.36 -23.27 -24.46
C LYS A 748 -3.52 -22.75 -25.34
N ASN A 749 -4.26 -23.64 -25.98
CA ASN A 749 -5.37 -23.29 -26.87
C ASN A 749 -6.76 -23.31 -26.20
N ARG A 750 -6.85 -23.65 -24.90
CA ARG A 750 -8.10 -23.86 -24.14
C ARG A 750 -9.11 -24.76 -24.88
N GLN A 751 -8.60 -25.85 -25.48
CA GLN A 751 -9.38 -26.83 -26.24
C GLN A 751 -9.46 -28.16 -25.50
N GLY A 752 -10.61 -28.85 -25.60
CA GLY A 752 -10.81 -30.15 -24.97
C GLY A 752 -11.67 -30.08 -23.70
N PRO A 753 -11.72 -31.15 -22.90
CA PRO A 753 -12.59 -31.23 -21.75
C PRO A 753 -12.19 -30.21 -20.68
N GLY A 754 -13.18 -29.71 -19.95
CA GLY A 754 -12.94 -28.80 -18.83
C GLY A 754 -12.05 -29.41 -17.75
N ASN A 755 -11.48 -28.57 -16.89
CA ASN A 755 -10.64 -29.02 -15.79
C ASN A 755 -11.45 -29.89 -14.82
N PRO A 756 -11.09 -31.18 -14.64
CA PRO A 756 -11.90 -32.12 -13.86
C PRO A 756 -11.98 -31.76 -12.37
N THR A 757 -10.94 -31.15 -11.81
CA THR A 757 -10.93 -30.69 -10.42
C THR A 757 -11.97 -29.59 -10.22
N VAL A 758 -11.97 -28.59 -11.10
CA VAL A 758 -12.92 -27.46 -11.03
C VAL A 758 -14.36 -27.90 -11.36
N GLN A 759 -14.52 -28.83 -12.31
CA GLN A 759 -15.82 -29.45 -12.60
C GLN A 759 -16.41 -30.13 -11.36
N LYS A 760 -15.57 -30.89 -10.62
CA LYS A 760 -15.97 -31.53 -9.36
C LYS A 760 -16.30 -30.50 -8.29
N GLN A 761 -15.45 -29.51 -8.06
CA GLN A 761 -15.70 -28.42 -7.10
C GLN A 761 -17.04 -27.71 -7.39
N LEU A 762 -17.35 -27.44 -8.67
CA LEU A 762 -18.62 -26.83 -9.07
C LEU A 762 -19.83 -27.72 -8.76
N LEU A 763 -19.70 -29.05 -8.87
CA LEU A 763 -20.75 -29.99 -8.48
C LEU A 763 -20.90 -30.04 -6.96
N ASP A 764 -19.79 -30.20 -6.22
CA ASP A 764 -19.75 -30.29 -4.76
C ASP A 764 -20.36 -29.06 -4.09
N HIS A 765 -20.10 -27.86 -4.63
CA HIS A 765 -20.66 -26.61 -4.12
C HIS A 765 -22.05 -26.27 -4.69
N GLY A 766 -22.64 -27.14 -5.51
CA GLY A 766 -23.97 -26.93 -6.11
C GLY A 766 -24.02 -25.70 -7.04
N GLY A 767 -22.95 -25.46 -7.80
CA GLY A 767 -22.78 -24.32 -8.71
C GLY A 767 -23.58 -24.41 -10.01
N ILE A 768 -24.05 -25.60 -10.42
CA ILE A 768 -24.78 -25.80 -11.68
C ILE A 768 -26.07 -24.98 -11.75
N MET A 769 -26.86 -24.94 -10.66
CA MET A 769 -28.13 -24.22 -10.65
C MET A 769 -27.94 -22.69 -10.72
N PRO A 770 -27.07 -22.07 -9.90
CA PRO A 770 -26.71 -20.65 -10.05
C PRO A 770 -26.22 -20.29 -11.47
N LEU A 771 -25.40 -21.14 -12.11
CA LEU A 771 -24.97 -20.94 -13.49
C LEU A 771 -26.14 -20.94 -14.48
N LEU A 772 -27.07 -21.90 -14.36
CA LEU A 772 -28.27 -21.94 -15.20
C LEU A 772 -29.19 -20.72 -14.99
N ASN A 773 -29.23 -20.19 -13.76
CA ASN A 773 -29.99 -19.00 -13.42
C ASN A 773 -29.40 -17.72 -14.05
N CYS A 774 -28.09 -17.70 -14.28
CA CYS A 774 -27.41 -16.64 -15.03
C CYS A 774 -27.74 -16.65 -16.54
N CYS A 775 -28.37 -17.71 -17.08
CA CYS A 775 -28.84 -17.73 -18.47
C CYS A 775 -30.13 -16.93 -18.70
N VAL A 776 -30.75 -16.40 -17.64
CA VAL A 776 -31.92 -15.52 -17.72
C VAL A 776 -31.46 -14.07 -17.83
N TYR A 777 -32.18 -13.27 -18.61
CA TYR A 777 -31.87 -11.85 -18.79
C TYR A 777 -31.85 -11.10 -17.44
N ASP A 778 -30.84 -10.25 -17.27
CA ASP A 778 -30.68 -9.34 -16.15
C ASP A 778 -30.02 -8.05 -16.66
N GLY A 779 -30.76 -6.95 -16.74
CA GLY A 779 -30.26 -5.68 -17.25
C GLY A 779 -29.20 -5.00 -16.38
N HIS A 780 -28.94 -5.50 -15.16
CA HIS A 780 -27.78 -5.08 -14.36
C HIS A 780 -26.48 -5.77 -14.81
N ASN A 781 -26.57 -6.80 -15.65
CA ASN A 781 -25.47 -7.62 -16.13
C ASN A 781 -25.64 -7.90 -17.63
N GLU A 782 -25.22 -6.96 -18.47
CA GLU A 782 -25.27 -7.14 -19.92
C GLU A 782 -24.47 -8.37 -20.37
N TYR A 783 -24.98 -9.10 -21.36
CA TYR A 783 -24.37 -10.32 -21.90
C TYR A 783 -24.14 -11.46 -20.88
N LEU A 784 -24.89 -11.47 -19.76
CA LEU A 784 -24.77 -12.49 -18.71
C LEU A 784 -24.98 -13.91 -19.25
N LYS A 785 -25.94 -14.08 -20.17
CA LYS A 785 -26.29 -15.38 -20.74
C LYS A 785 -25.15 -15.96 -21.56
N GLU A 786 -24.47 -15.17 -22.37
CA GLU A 786 -23.35 -15.58 -23.21
C GLU A 786 -22.19 -16.06 -22.34
N ARG A 787 -21.89 -15.33 -21.25
CA ARG A 787 -20.84 -15.68 -20.28
C ARG A 787 -21.18 -16.96 -19.54
N ALA A 788 -22.41 -17.11 -19.07
CA ALA A 788 -22.87 -18.32 -18.37
C ALA A 788 -22.84 -19.55 -19.28
N THR A 789 -23.27 -19.40 -20.53
CA THR A 789 -23.28 -20.49 -21.52
C THR A 789 -21.88 -21.02 -21.79
N LEU A 790 -20.88 -20.12 -21.89
CA LEU A 790 -19.50 -20.52 -22.09
C LEU A 790 -18.92 -21.30 -20.89
N CYS A 791 -19.20 -20.84 -19.67
CA CYS A 791 -18.82 -21.57 -18.46
C CYS A 791 -19.46 -22.96 -18.44
N ILE A 792 -20.78 -23.04 -18.66
CA ILE A 792 -21.53 -24.31 -18.67
C ILE A 792 -20.99 -25.27 -19.73
N LYS A 793 -20.60 -24.78 -20.90
CA LYS A 793 -19.98 -25.61 -21.95
C LYS A 793 -18.80 -26.40 -21.38
N PHE A 794 -17.84 -25.72 -20.75
CA PHE A 794 -16.66 -26.39 -20.18
C PHE A 794 -16.99 -27.25 -18.97
N VAL A 795 -18.00 -26.89 -18.18
CA VAL A 795 -18.49 -27.73 -17.08
C VAL A 795 -19.04 -29.06 -17.59
N MET A 796 -19.73 -29.06 -18.72
CA MET A 796 -20.34 -30.26 -19.30
C MET A 796 -19.39 -31.06 -20.19
N GLU A 797 -18.40 -30.41 -20.81
CA GLU A 797 -17.48 -31.04 -21.76
C GLU A 797 -16.55 -32.03 -21.04
N GLY A 798 -16.79 -33.33 -21.26
CA GLY A 798 -16.03 -34.41 -20.62
C GLY A 798 -16.50 -34.82 -19.21
N CYS A 799 -17.57 -34.22 -18.67
CA CYS A 799 -18.10 -34.54 -17.34
C CYS A 799 -19.49 -35.21 -17.42
N GLU A 800 -19.56 -36.53 -17.25
CA GLU A 800 -20.82 -37.28 -17.30
C GLU A 800 -21.77 -36.92 -16.14
N GLU A 801 -21.21 -36.65 -14.95
CA GLU A 801 -21.98 -36.30 -13.76
C GLU A 801 -22.74 -34.98 -13.92
N ALA A 802 -22.05 -33.94 -14.41
CA ALA A 802 -22.68 -32.65 -14.73
C ALA A 802 -23.74 -32.79 -15.82
N GLN A 803 -23.47 -33.60 -16.86
CA GLN A 803 -24.45 -33.88 -17.91
C GLN A 803 -25.69 -34.59 -17.37
N LYS A 804 -25.51 -35.57 -16.48
CA LYS A 804 -26.60 -36.31 -15.85
C LYS A 804 -27.47 -35.40 -14.97
N PHE A 805 -26.85 -34.58 -14.14
CA PHE A 805 -27.55 -33.61 -13.29
C PHE A 805 -28.44 -32.65 -14.12
N VAL A 806 -27.91 -32.11 -15.22
CA VAL A 806 -28.70 -31.24 -16.12
C VAL A 806 -29.84 -32.01 -16.80
N ARG A 807 -29.62 -33.27 -17.22
CA ARG A 807 -30.68 -34.12 -17.81
C ARG A 807 -31.81 -34.39 -16.83
N GLU A 808 -31.52 -34.57 -15.54
CA GLU A 808 -32.51 -34.82 -14.49
C GLU A 808 -33.34 -33.56 -14.14
N LEU A 809 -32.79 -32.36 -14.34
CA LEU A 809 -33.49 -31.08 -14.15
C LEU A 809 -34.51 -30.74 -15.25
N VAL A 810 -34.31 -31.23 -16.48
CA VAL A 810 -35.17 -30.91 -17.64
C VAL A 810 -36.63 -31.36 -17.44
N PRO A 811 -36.92 -32.60 -16.98
CA PRO A 811 -38.29 -33.05 -16.69
C PRO A 811 -38.99 -32.20 -15.61
N ILE A 812 -38.24 -31.76 -14.58
CA ILE A 812 -38.78 -30.98 -13.46
C ILE A 812 -39.22 -29.59 -13.93
N ARG A 813 -38.41 -28.91 -14.75
CA ARG A 813 -38.79 -27.62 -15.34
C ARG A 813 -39.98 -27.75 -16.29
N GLN A 814 -40.05 -28.82 -17.08
CA GLN A 814 -41.20 -29.06 -17.97
C GLN A 814 -42.49 -29.30 -17.18
N ALA A 815 -42.43 -30.03 -16.06
CA ALA A 815 -43.57 -30.23 -15.16
C ALA A 815 -44.00 -28.93 -14.45
N GLN A 816 -43.06 -28.09 -14.00
CA GLN A 816 -43.37 -26.79 -13.39
C GLN A 816 -43.98 -25.79 -14.39
N ALA A 817 -43.47 -25.74 -15.62
CA ALA A 817 -44.05 -24.93 -16.70
C ALA A 817 -45.47 -25.40 -17.07
N GLN A 818 -45.71 -26.71 -17.07
CA GLN A 818 -47.05 -27.28 -17.27
C GLN A 818 -47.99 -26.94 -16.11
N ALA A 819 -47.54 -27.00 -14.86
CA ALA A 819 -48.34 -26.62 -13.69
C ALA A 819 -48.70 -25.11 -13.67
N GLN A 820 -47.77 -24.22 -14.04
CA GLN A 820 -48.05 -22.78 -14.17
C GLN A 820 -49.02 -22.46 -15.31
N SER A 821 -48.94 -23.20 -16.43
CA SER A 821 -49.92 -23.05 -17.53
C SER A 821 -51.32 -23.58 -17.19
N GLN A 822 -51.43 -24.57 -16.31
CA GLN A 822 -52.71 -25.11 -15.80
C GLN A 822 -53.33 -24.21 -14.71
N ALA A 823 -52.52 -23.49 -13.92
CA ALA A 823 -53.01 -22.51 -12.95
C ALA A 823 -53.54 -21.22 -13.62
N ALA A 824 -52.99 -20.84 -14.79
CA ALA A 824 -53.43 -19.66 -15.55
C ALA A 824 -54.71 -19.86 -16.38
N THR A 825 -55.31 -21.06 -16.37
CA THR A 825 -56.50 -21.40 -17.18
C THR A 825 -57.80 -21.60 -16.38
N GLN A 826 -57.85 -21.24 -15.09
CA GLN A 826 -59.12 -21.21 -14.33
C GLN A 826 -59.63 -19.78 -14.10
N PRO A 827 -60.76 -19.38 -14.73
CA PRO A 827 -61.49 -18.18 -14.33
C PRO A 827 -62.36 -18.46 -13.09
N GLY A 828 -62.02 -17.75 -12.01
CA GLY A 828 -62.85 -17.29 -10.89
C GLY A 828 -64.11 -18.06 -10.46
N GLN A 829 -64.04 -18.64 -9.25
CA GLN A 829 -65.09 -18.47 -8.23
C GLN A 829 -64.42 -18.23 -6.87
N ILE A 830 -64.28 -16.96 -6.49
CA ILE A 830 -63.98 -16.56 -5.12
C ILE A 830 -65.33 -16.49 -4.40
N GLN A 831 -65.58 -17.45 -3.51
CA GLN A 831 -66.63 -17.31 -2.50
C GLN A 831 -65.96 -17.07 -1.15
N THR A 832 -66.22 -15.89 -0.64
CA THR A 832 -65.83 -15.32 0.65
C THR A 832 -66.20 -16.24 1.82
N GLN A 833 -65.23 -16.58 2.66
CA GLN A 833 -65.45 -16.85 4.08
C GLN A 833 -64.13 -16.69 4.85
N LEU A 834 -64.09 -15.66 5.71
CA LEU A 834 -63.13 -15.56 6.81
C LEU A 834 -63.30 -16.76 7.75
N PRO A 835 -62.25 -17.13 8.51
CA PRO A 835 -62.48 -17.09 9.95
C PRO A 835 -61.31 -16.53 10.78
N THR A 836 -61.76 -15.98 11.90
CA THR A 836 -61.09 -15.38 13.04
C THR A 836 -60.24 -16.34 13.87
N ARG A 837 -59.26 -15.71 14.53
CA ARG A 837 -58.36 -16.14 15.60
C ARG A 837 -59.09 -16.72 16.84
N ASN A 838 -58.68 -17.88 17.37
CA ASN A 838 -58.07 -18.04 18.71
C ASN A 838 -58.02 -19.49 19.25
N LYS A 839 -56.89 -19.70 19.93
CA LYS A 839 -56.40 -20.67 20.94
C LYS A 839 -57.38 -21.51 21.78
N ALA A 840 -56.78 -22.64 22.20
CA ALA A 840 -56.97 -23.48 23.40
C ALA A 840 -57.94 -24.67 23.25
N ASP A 841 -57.38 -25.88 23.25
CA ASP A 841 -57.50 -26.77 24.41
C ASP A 841 -56.41 -27.86 24.42
N VAL A 842 -55.87 -28.06 25.61
CA VAL A 842 -54.90 -29.08 26.01
C VAL A 842 -55.72 -30.22 26.62
N GLN A 843 -55.43 -31.47 26.24
CA GLN A 843 -55.22 -32.64 27.12
C GLN A 843 -55.51 -33.98 26.42
N ASP A 844 -54.64 -34.93 26.76
CA ASP A 844 -54.81 -36.38 26.75
C ASP A 844 -54.94 -37.14 25.41
N ALA A 845 -53.90 -37.91 25.09
CA ALA A 845 -53.96 -39.35 25.38
C ALA A 845 -52.68 -40.09 24.96
N GLN A 846 -52.11 -40.78 25.95
CA GLN A 846 -51.15 -41.86 25.85
C GLN A 846 -51.76 -43.13 25.20
N GLN A 847 -50.86 -43.95 24.63
CA GLN A 847 -51.01 -45.38 24.27
C GLN A 847 -51.85 -45.67 22.99
N ALA A 848 -51.48 -46.56 22.07
CA ALA A 848 -50.60 -47.73 22.14
C ALA A 848 -50.01 -48.09 20.75
N ARG A 849 -48.81 -48.69 20.78
CA ARG A 849 -48.17 -49.42 19.68
C ARG A 849 -48.94 -50.71 19.33
N PRO A 850 -48.62 -51.32 18.17
CA PRO A 850 -48.05 -52.67 18.25
C PRO A 850 -46.70 -52.81 17.55
N ALA A 851 -45.85 -53.63 18.16
CA ALA A 851 -44.62 -54.21 17.64
C ALA A 851 -44.94 -55.17 16.44
N ALA A 852 -44.02 -55.65 15.61
CA ALA A 852 -42.63 -56.04 15.86
C ALA A 852 -41.87 -56.31 14.53
N ASN A 853 -40.56 -56.49 14.70
CA ASN A 853 -39.59 -57.24 13.86
C ASN A 853 -38.73 -56.46 12.85
N GLY A 854 -37.41 -56.67 12.98
CA GLY A 854 -36.50 -56.69 11.84
C GLY A 854 -35.29 -55.77 11.96
N GLU A 855 -34.26 -56.26 12.66
CA GLU A 855 -32.85 -56.28 12.20
C GLU A 855 -32.22 -54.99 11.63
N THR A 856 -31.24 -54.48 12.38
CA THR A 856 -30.19 -53.57 11.92
C THR A 856 -29.19 -54.28 10.99
N PRO A 857 -28.80 -53.65 9.87
CA PRO A 857 -27.44 -53.77 9.37
C PRO A 857 -26.70 -52.43 9.47
N SER A 858 -25.51 -52.52 10.06
CA SER A 858 -24.41 -51.57 9.94
C SER A 858 -23.93 -51.50 8.48
N SER A 859 -23.58 -50.31 7.98
CA SER A 859 -22.80 -50.12 6.75
C SER A 859 -21.71 -49.08 7.00
N THR A 860 -20.46 -49.46 7.31
CA THR A 860 -19.36 -49.86 6.39
C THR A 860 -18.97 -48.79 5.36
N GLU A 861 -17.90 -48.07 5.68
CA GLU A 861 -17.03 -47.38 4.72
C GLU A 861 -16.36 -48.37 3.76
N PRO A 862 -16.06 -47.99 2.51
CA PRO A 862 -15.36 -48.85 1.57
C PRO A 862 -13.85 -48.90 1.87
N VAL A 863 -13.38 -50.07 2.33
CA VAL A 863 -11.95 -50.42 2.37
C VAL A 863 -11.48 -50.71 0.93
N PRO A 864 -10.31 -50.22 0.48
CA PRO A 864 -9.78 -50.55 -0.83
C PRO A 864 -9.44 -52.05 -0.90
N GLU A 865 -9.89 -52.71 -1.97
CA GLU A 865 -9.67 -54.14 -2.21
C GLU A 865 -8.18 -54.53 -2.14
N ALA A 866 -7.90 -55.67 -1.51
CA ALA A 866 -6.55 -56.22 -1.27
C ALA A 866 -5.69 -56.40 -2.55
N GLY A 867 -6.30 -56.38 -3.74
CA GLY A 867 -5.59 -56.43 -5.03
C GLY A 867 -4.78 -55.16 -5.33
N THR A 868 -5.27 -53.99 -4.92
CA THR A 868 -4.62 -52.70 -5.22
C THR A 868 -3.40 -52.45 -4.35
N ARG A 869 -3.40 -52.93 -3.10
CA ARG A 869 -2.23 -52.84 -2.20
C ARG A 869 -1.07 -53.72 -2.66
N ASN A 870 -1.33 -54.95 -3.06
CA ASN A 870 -0.28 -55.84 -3.55
C ASN A 870 0.33 -55.35 -4.87
N ALA A 871 -0.47 -54.71 -5.73
CA ALA A 871 0.03 -54.08 -6.96
C ALA A 871 0.97 -52.89 -6.68
N ILE A 872 0.66 -52.06 -5.67
CA ILE A 872 1.53 -50.94 -5.26
C ILE A 872 2.86 -51.45 -4.68
N ILE A 873 2.82 -52.52 -3.87
CA ILE A 873 4.03 -53.13 -3.30
C ILE A 873 4.91 -53.75 -4.40
N ASP A 874 4.32 -54.47 -5.36
CA ASP A 874 5.06 -55.04 -6.49
C ASP A 874 5.63 -53.96 -7.42
N GLN A 875 4.92 -52.85 -7.61
CA GLN A 875 5.36 -51.73 -8.43
C GLN A 875 6.52 -50.96 -7.77
N LEU A 876 6.47 -50.76 -6.45
CA LEU A 876 7.56 -50.15 -5.67
C LEU A 876 8.80 -51.05 -5.63
N ALA A 877 8.63 -52.37 -5.48
CA ALA A 877 9.73 -53.33 -5.52
C ALA A 877 10.41 -53.38 -6.91
N LYS A 878 9.63 -53.22 -7.99
CA LYS A 878 10.14 -53.18 -9.37
C LYS A 878 10.90 -51.88 -9.67
N MET A 879 10.42 -50.74 -9.16
CA MET A 879 11.14 -49.45 -9.26
C MET A 879 12.47 -49.46 -8.49
N ALA A 880 12.52 -50.12 -7.34
CA ALA A 880 13.75 -50.31 -6.57
C ALA A 880 14.75 -51.28 -7.24
N ALA A 881 14.26 -52.25 -8.01
CA ALA A 881 15.10 -53.28 -8.63
C ALA A 881 16.00 -52.74 -9.76
N ASP A 882 15.57 -51.69 -10.48
CA ASP A 882 16.15 -51.22 -11.74
C ASP A 882 16.90 -49.87 -11.66
N GLY A 883 17.37 -49.48 -10.47
CA GLY A 883 18.08 -48.22 -10.25
C GLY A 883 19.29 -47.96 -11.19
N LYS A 884 19.99 -49.02 -11.65
CA LYS A 884 21.10 -48.89 -12.62
C LYS A 884 20.63 -48.54 -14.04
N VAL A 885 19.45 -49.03 -14.45
CA VAL A 885 18.86 -48.72 -15.76
C VAL A 885 18.35 -47.27 -15.75
N ALA A 886 17.74 -46.86 -14.65
CA ALA A 886 17.24 -45.51 -14.42
C ALA A 886 18.34 -44.44 -14.44
N ILE A 887 19.52 -44.72 -13.88
CA ILE A 887 20.68 -43.82 -13.93
C ILE A 887 21.24 -43.77 -15.36
N ALA A 888 21.47 -44.92 -16.00
CA ALA A 888 22.03 -45.00 -17.36
C ALA A 888 21.12 -44.38 -18.46
N GLU A 889 19.82 -44.28 -18.22
CA GLU A 889 18.87 -43.60 -19.11
C GLU A 889 18.91 -42.07 -18.92
N ARG A 890 19.05 -41.60 -17.68
CA ARG A 890 19.16 -40.16 -17.36
C ARG A 890 20.50 -39.57 -17.78
N THR A 891 21.60 -40.30 -17.60
CA THR A 891 22.92 -39.89 -18.09
C THR A 891 22.97 -39.85 -19.63
N ARG A 892 22.23 -40.74 -20.32
CA ARG A 892 22.04 -40.66 -21.77
C ARG A 892 21.25 -39.42 -22.22
N ASN A 893 20.39 -38.89 -21.35
CA ASN A 893 19.63 -37.66 -21.59
C ASN A 893 20.39 -36.39 -21.15
N GLY A 894 21.70 -36.49 -20.89
CA GLY A 894 22.58 -35.34 -20.65
C GLY A 894 22.67 -34.89 -19.19
N MET A 895 22.08 -35.64 -18.25
CA MET A 895 22.18 -35.36 -16.82
C MET A 895 23.51 -35.90 -16.26
N ASP A 896 24.16 -35.15 -15.37
CA ASP A 896 25.41 -35.57 -14.74
C ASP A 896 25.20 -36.88 -13.95
N GLU A 897 26.15 -37.82 -14.01
CA GLU A 897 25.99 -39.15 -13.40
C GLU A 897 25.86 -39.07 -11.88
N ALA A 898 26.51 -38.09 -11.23
CA ALA A 898 26.37 -37.87 -9.80
C ALA A 898 24.98 -37.32 -9.45
N GLU A 899 24.43 -36.45 -10.29
CA GLU A 899 23.09 -35.88 -10.14
C GLU A 899 22.00 -36.94 -10.36
N ALA A 900 22.11 -37.72 -11.44
CA ALA A 900 21.21 -38.85 -11.73
C ALA A 900 21.23 -39.91 -10.62
N THR A 901 22.40 -40.16 -10.02
CA THR A 901 22.54 -41.07 -8.89
C THR A 901 21.88 -40.52 -7.62
N ALA A 902 22.06 -39.23 -7.33
CA ALA A 902 21.46 -38.58 -6.16
C ALA A 902 19.92 -38.48 -6.27
N GLU A 903 19.38 -38.30 -7.46
CA GLU A 903 17.94 -38.26 -7.71
C GLU A 903 17.30 -39.64 -7.53
N VAL A 904 17.92 -40.69 -8.10
CA VAL A 904 17.44 -42.08 -7.92
C VAL A 904 17.53 -42.51 -6.44
N GLN A 905 18.55 -42.06 -5.70
CA GLN A 905 18.63 -42.29 -4.25
C GLN A 905 17.53 -41.57 -3.47
N ARG A 906 17.14 -40.35 -3.85
CA ARG A 906 16.01 -39.64 -3.23
C ARG A 906 14.68 -40.35 -3.50
N SER A 907 14.46 -40.83 -4.72
CA SER A 907 13.26 -41.61 -5.06
C SER A 907 13.20 -42.94 -4.29
N LEU A 908 14.34 -43.60 -4.10
CA LEU A 908 14.42 -44.84 -3.33
C LEU A 908 14.11 -44.60 -1.84
N LYS A 909 14.65 -43.52 -1.26
CA LYS A 909 14.39 -43.13 0.12
C LYS A 909 12.93 -42.75 0.36
N LEU A 910 12.30 -42.05 -0.59
CA LEU A 910 10.88 -41.73 -0.54
C LEU A 910 10.02 -43.00 -0.58
N ALA A 911 10.40 -43.98 -1.39
CA ALA A 911 9.73 -45.28 -1.45
C ALA A 911 9.90 -46.07 -0.13
N GLU A 912 11.09 -46.06 0.48
CA GLU A 912 11.32 -46.67 1.81
C GLU A 912 10.46 -46.03 2.91
N ASP A 913 10.35 -44.70 2.92
CA ASP A 913 9.55 -43.98 3.91
C ASP A 913 8.05 -44.24 3.72
N MET A 914 7.58 -44.36 2.48
CA MET A 914 6.20 -44.79 2.17
C MET A 914 5.95 -46.24 2.64
N VAL A 915 6.90 -47.15 2.46
CA VAL A 915 6.78 -48.54 2.92
C VAL A 915 6.78 -48.64 4.44
N LYS A 916 7.59 -47.85 5.15
CA LYS A 916 7.58 -47.77 6.62
C LYS A 916 6.27 -47.21 7.16
N SER A 917 5.67 -46.22 6.48
CA SER A 917 4.36 -45.69 6.85
C SER A 917 3.25 -46.76 6.78
N LEU A 918 3.33 -47.67 5.81
CA LEU A 918 2.39 -48.80 5.67
C LEU A 918 2.55 -49.87 6.78
N GLN A 919 3.70 -49.96 7.46
CA GLN A 919 3.93 -50.96 8.53
C GLN A 919 3.12 -50.69 9.81
N ASN A 920 2.62 -49.46 9.99
CA ASN A 920 1.83 -49.04 11.16
C ASN A 920 0.32 -49.27 11.02
N MET A 921 -0.13 -49.85 9.90
CA MET A 921 -1.53 -50.27 9.71
C MET A 921 -1.72 -51.73 10.11
N ASP A 922 -2.91 -52.07 10.62
CA ASP A 922 -3.24 -53.44 11.06
C ASP A 922 -3.23 -54.38 9.83
N MET A 923 -2.27 -55.31 9.79
CA MET A 923 -1.97 -56.17 8.63
C MET A 923 -1.75 -57.63 9.08
N ASP A 924 -2.06 -58.58 8.19
CA ASP A 924 -1.76 -59.99 8.42
C ASP A 924 -0.24 -60.28 8.41
N GLU A 925 0.15 -61.34 9.10
CA GLU A 925 1.57 -61.66 9.36
C GLU A 925 2.33 -62.07 8.09
N GLU A 926 1.64 -62.55 7.05
CA GLU A 926 2.24 -62.90 5.75
C GLU A 926 2.61 -61.65 4.95
N THR A 927 1.71 -60.65 4.92
CA THR A 927 1.96 -59.35 4.27
C THR A 927 3.09 -58.59 4.97
N ARG A 928 3.13 -58.64 6.31
CA ARG A 928 4.19 -58.02 7.10
C ARG A 928 5.56 -58.67 6.83
N ALA A 929 5.61 -59.99 6.63
CA ALA A 929 6.83 -60.71 6.28
C ALA A 929 7.35 -60.37 4.87
N LYS A 930 6.46 -60.24 3.88
CA LYS A 930 6.84 -59.85 2.50
C LYS A 930 7.41 -58.43 2.43
N ILE A 931 6.83 -57.49 3.18
CA ILE A 931 7.35 -56.12 3.29
C ILE A 931 8.74 -56.11 3.92
N ALA A 932 8.94 -56.87 5.00
CA ALA A 932 10.25 -56.96 5.67
C ALA A 932 11.34 -57.57 4.76
N GLU A 933 11.00 -58.58 3.96
CA GLU A 933 11.94 -59.17 3.00
C GLU A 933 12.29 -58.21 1.84
N ALA A 934 11.32 -57.42 1.36
CA ALA A 934 11.56 -56.39 0.35
C ALA A 934 12.49 -55.29 0.86
N VAL A 935 12.27 -54.79 2.08
CA VAL A 935 13.15 -53.80 2.74
C VAL A 935 14.57 -54.34 2.91
N LYS A 936 14.70 -55.60 3.36
CA LYS A 936 16.01 -56.23 3.53
C LYS A 936 16.79 -56.35 2.21
N LYS A 937 16.12 -56.68 1.10
CA LYS A 937 16.73 -56.73 -0.24
C LYS A 937 17.13 -55.35 -0.76
N MET A 938 16.44 -54.28 -0.34
CA MET A 938 16.80 -52.90 -0.68
C MET A 938 18.08 -52.45 0.04
N ASP A 939 18.19 -52.71 1.34
CA ASP A 939 19.37 -52.37 2.16
C ASP A 939 20.64 -53.13 1.70
N GLU A 940 20.51 -54.41 1.35
CA GLU A 940 21.61 -55.23 0.84
C GLU A 940 22.15 -54.71 -0.52
N LYS A 941 21.29 -54.14 -1.37
CA LYS A 941 21.68 -53.55 -2.67
C LYS A 941 22.29 -52.15 -2.53
N ALA A 942 21.73 -51.30 -1.67
CA ALA A 942 22.26 -49.95 -1.41
C ALA A 942 23.70 -50.00 -0.87
N SER A 943 23.99 -50.97 0.00
CA SER A 943 25.32 -51.21 0.57
C SER A 943 26.37 -51.66 -0.46
N SER A 944 25.95 -52.22 -1.60
CA SER A 944 26.87 -52.69 -2.66
C SER A 944 27.33 -51.59 -3.65
N ASN A 945 26.71 -50.41 -3.63
CA ASN A 945 26.96 -49.32 -4.58
C ASN A 945 27.87 -48.20 -4.03
N SER A 946 28.28 -48.24 -2.76
CA SER A 946 29.11 -47.18 -2.13
C SER A 946 30.62 -47.39 -2.25
N GLY A 947 31.07 -48.52 -2.81
CA GLY A 947 32.49 -48.87 -2.96
C GLY A 947 33.06 -48.51 -4.33
N GLY A 948 33.32 -47.23 -4.61
CA GLY A 948 33.86 -46.83 -5.92
C GLY A 948 34.28 -45.36 -6.03
N SER A 949 34.99 -44.81 -5.04
CA SER A 949 35.61 -43.49 -5.17
C SER A 949 37.09 -43.63 -5.56
N SER A 950 37.46 -43.15 -6.74
CA SER A 950 38.86 -42.84 -7.08
C SER A 950 38.97 -41.75 -8.15
N LYS A 951 39.52 -40.61 -7.69
CA LYS A 951 40.38 -39.63 -8.37
C LYS A 951 40.20 -39.41 -9.90
N MET A 952 39.79 -38.20 -10.28
CA MET A 952 40.48 -37.48 -11.35
C MET A 952 40.38 -35.95 -11.20
N THR A 953 41.56 -35.32 -11.15
CA THR A 953 41.84 -33.89 -11.29
C THR A 953 41.62 -33.43 -12.73
N PHE A 954 41.02 -32.24 -12.95
CA PHE A 954 41.18 -31.52 -14.22
C PHE A 954 41.41 -30.02 -14.03
N SER A 955 42.30 -29.52 -14.88
CA SER A 955 42.95 -28.21 -14.93
C SER A 955 42.04 -27.14 -15.56
N SER A 956 41.98 -25.96 -14.94
CA SER A 956 41.30 -24.78 -15.49
C SER A 956 42.25 -23.97 -16.37
N GLN A 957 41.98 -23.93 -17.68
CA GLN A 957 42.35 -22.84 -18.58
C GLN A 957 41.06 -22.38 -19.25
N ASN A 958 40.68 -21.11 -19.05
CA ASN A 958 39.98 -20.40 -20.11
C ASN A 958 40.12 -18.88 -19.97
N GLN A 959 40.24 -18.27 -21.15
CA GLN A 959 40.63 -16.91 -21.44
C GLN A 959 39.52 -15.90 -21.20
N VAL A 960 39.96 -14.70 -20.83
CA VAL A 960 39.21 -13.44 -20.81
C VAL A 960 39.05 -12.95 -22.26
N VAL A 961 37.81 -12.66 -22.67
CA VAL A 961 37.52 -11.87 -23.87
C VAL A 961 36.70 -10.65 -23.46
N THR A 962 37.35 -9.50 -23.55
CA THR A 962 36.79 -8.14 -23.51
C THR A 962 36.15 -7.81 -24.85
N LEU A 963 34.93 -7.26 -24.85
CA LEU A 963 34.30 -6.67 -26.03
C LEU A 963 34.03 -5.19 -25.78
N SER A 964 34.73 -4.36 -26.56
CA SER A 964 34.51 -2.93 -26.76
C SER A 964 33.50 -2.72 -27.87
N SER A 965 32.54 -1.83 -27.64
CA SER A 965 31.56 -1.33 -28.60
C SER A 965 32.05 -0.05 -29.26
N ASP A 966 32.03 0.02 -30.58
CA ASP A 966 31.96 1.25 -31.37
C ASP A 966 31.25 0.90 -32.69
N GLU A 967 30.22 1.69 -33.05
CA GLU A 967 29.95 2.12 -34.42
C GLU A 967 28.92 3.26 -34.39
N ASP A 968 29.44 4.48 -34.58
CA ASP A 968 28.73 5.72 -34.87
C ASP A 968 28.47 5.84 -36.38
N ASP A 969 27.28 6.32 -36.73
CA ASP A 969 26.90 6.74 -38.08
C ASP A 969 26.74 8.27 -38.10
N SER A 970 27.66 8.98 -38.76
CA SER A 970 27.43 10.36 -39.19
C SER A 970 28.28 10.68 -40.43
N GLY A 971 27.59 10.93 -41.55
CA GLY A 971 28.18 11.34 -42.82
C GLY A 971 28.59 12.81 -42.85
N ILE A 972 29.66 13.10 -43.61
CA ILE A 972 30.04 14.45 -44.04
C ILE A 972 30.53 14.37 -45.49
N GLU A 973 29.83 15.09 -46.40
CA GLU A 973 30.34 15.50 -47.71
C GLU A 973 31.37 16.63 -47.56
N GLY A 974 32.41 16.58 -48.39
CA GLY A 974 33.66 17.29 -48.18
C GLY A 974 33.75 18.75 -48.62
N ALA A 975 34.91 19.33 -48.30
CA ALA A 975 35.57 20.39 -49.06
C ALA A 975 37.06 20.43 -48.68
N GLN A 976 37.90 20.61 -49.69
CA GLN A 976 39.35 20.79 -49.64
C GLN A 976 39.75 22.10 -48.95
N GLU A 977 40.88 22.12 -48.23
CA GLU A 977 42.11 22.85 -48.62
C GLU A 977 43.13 22.92 -47.47
N ASP A 978 44.35 22.50 -47.81
CA ASP A 978 45.68 22.98 -47.48
C ASP A 978 46.08 23.64 -46.13
N ALA A 979 47.28 23.21 -45.74
CA ALA A 979 48.38 23.93 -45.08
C ALA A 979 48.40 24.08 -43.55
N GLY A 980 49.36 23.36 -42.94
CA GLY A 980 50.52 24.01 -42.34
C GLY A 980 50.54 24.23 -40.82
N ILE A 981 51.26 23.33 -40.14
CA ILE A 981 52.23 23.60 -39.05
C ILE A 981 51.84 24.69 -38.03
N HIS A 982 51.40 24.29 -36.83
CA HIS A 982 52.16 24.51 -35.59
C HIS A 982 51.66 23.68 -34.41
#